data_AF-A0A1E1J8F7-F1
#
_entry.id   AF-A0A1E1J8F7-F1
#
_cell.length_a   1.000
_cell.length_b   1.000
_cell.length_c   1.000
_cell.angle_alpha   90.00
_cell.angle_beta   90.00
_cell.angle_gamma   90.00
#
_symmetry.space_group_name_H-M   'P 1'
#
loop_
_entity.id
_entity.type
_entity.pdbx_description
1 polymer ?
#
loop_
_entity_poly.entity_id
_entity_poly.type
_entity_poly.pdbx_seq_one_letter_code
_entity_poly.pdbx_strand_id
1 'polypeptide(L)'
;MSAKNTFGSQAAKAFCANLYTTWLSEDENVERIRDMLSRMLALSAAAQNLEIGAKKGKAADTDALSNGAWHSDPAVGLSTSSTAIDEDADPGQSPRPTPPQRSNKSAVLKSADDRTPSPIQPSTSPCTVARFAGGVDELDYPHRAGSPVVTPTSPQPKPIVDPSAPLPYVSSGSVSPQRAHSLGSPRLDSTLNAVMVSGDLAIPLDPSTSLSMTARESTTRFVHTAGSFAVTPPANLKQATLEDIPCFYSKRESCGLQIENDSEEAQELNRLLEKNDSVKKTVWVFGDISSKVFKVPIWYKEALFTDIATRCGLDAATADTLAAAQIRTVYSDVYASLSASRRLYDLICTHPQKEFITLSDLESMGRYLVAAHPGLQFLQQPEFQEYYWHTVAVRIMYMLERQQCGRIYWRDFDRSDLPDRMMDLDTKDVNLVLDYFSYEHFYVLYCKFWELDTDRDLLVGFEDLCNYGQGSVVTGAIKRVVEGYGRPLSSGVPGKMDFADFVYFCLSEEDKNSEPAVLYWFKVLDTDEDGVLSGYEMMQFFEENQQRFLEFSDSPEGDIAYEDTMCQMLDMVGFDRVKVRKCGVTLGDLRSCPTPANFFNMILNASKFLLFEHRDPFGEHQIRMRVEKTEWDRFARAEYDRMAAEAQ
;
A
#
# COMPACT_ATOMS: atom_id res chain seq x y z
N MET A 1 -32.37 -0.07 -28.05
CA MET A 1 -32.07 -1.53 -28.06
C MET A 1 -30.58 -1.71 -27.80
N SER A 2 -30.16 -1.94 -26.55
CA SER A 2 -28.75 -2.19 -26.20
C SER A 2 -28.69 -3.17 -25.03
N ALA A 3 -28.90 -4.46 -25.32
CA ALA A 3 -28.99 -5.52 -24.31
C ALA A 3 -28.64 -6.92 -24.87
N LYS A 4 -27.97 -7.01 -26.04
CA LYS A 4 -27.79 -8.28 -26.77
C LYS A 4 -26.37 -8.87 -26.81
N ASN A 5 -25.34 -8.15 -26.37
CA ASN A 5 -23.94 -8.62 -26.43
C ASN A 5 -23.23 -8.76 -25.07
N THR A 6 -23.84 -8.36 -23.95
CA THR A 6 -23.22 -8.45 -22.61
C THR A 6 -23.04 -9.89 -22.14
N PHE A 7 -24.07 -10.74 -22.31
CA PHE A 7 -24.04 -12.14 -21.85
C PHE A 7 -22.91 -12.96 -22.48
N GLY A 8 -22.63 -12.77 -23.77
CA GLY A 8 -21.53 -13.46 -24.47
C GLY A 8 -20.14 -13.00 -24.02
N SER A 9 -20.00 -11.73 -23.62
CA SER A 9 -18.73 -11.20 -23.10
C SER A 9 -18.42 -11.75 -21.70
N GLN A 10 -19.42 -11.77 -20.81
CA GLN A 10 -19.25 -12.27 -19.45
C GLN A 10 -19.00 -13.78 -19.43
N ALA A 11 -19.75 -14.56 -20.23
CA ALA A 11 -19.49 -15.99 -20.39
C ALA A 11 -18.09 -16.27 -20.97
N ALA A 12 -17.60 -15.47 -21.92
CA ALA A 12 -16.24 -15.60 -22.44
C ALA A 12 -15.17 -15.23 -21.40
N LYS A 13 -15.41 -14.22 -20.56
CA LYS A 13 -14.53 -13.84 -19.45
C LYS A 13 -14.41 -14.97 -18.41
N ALA A 14 -15.53 -15.42 -17.84
CA ALA A 14 -15.56 -16.51 -16.86
C ALA A 14 -14.98 -17.83 -17.41
N PHE A 15 -15.12 -18.07 -18.72
CA PHE A 15 -14.53 -19.22 -19.40
C PHE A 15 -13.00 -19.10 -19.60
N CYS A 16 -12.50 -17.92 -19.97
CA CYS A 16 -11.05 -17.65 -20.01
C CYS A 16 -10.42 -17.74 -18.62
N ALA A 17 -11.14 -17.32 -17.58
CA ALA A 17 -10.72 -17.47 -16.19
C ALA A 17 -10.65 -18.96 -15.77
N ASN A 18 -11.67 -19.77 -16.11
CA ASN A 18 -11.67 -21.23 -15.95
C ASN A 18 -10.48 -21.91 -16.66
N LEU A 19 -10.18 -21.49 -17.89
CA LEU A 19 -9.01 -22.00 -18.63
C LEU A 19 -7.70 -21.61 -17.93
N TYR A 20 -7.63 -20.42 -17.33
CA TYR A 20 -6.42 -19.90 -16.71
C TYR A 20 -6.09 -20.58 -15.37
N THR A 21 -7.08 -20.88 -14.51
CA THR A 21 -6.88 -21.71 -13.31
C THR A 21 -6.40 -23.12 -13.68
N THR A 22 -7.00 -23.70 -14.71
CA THR A 22 -6.70 -25.06 -15.17
C THR A 22 -5.33 -25.17 -15.88
N TRP A 23 -4.76 -24.06 -16.38
CA TRP A 23 -3.53 -24.10 -17.19
C TRP A 23 -2.25 -24.37 -16.39
N LEU A 24 -2.29 -24.22 -15.06
CA LEU A 24 -1.12 -24.31 -14.17
C LEU A 24 -1.01 -25.65 -13.42
N SER A 25 -1.93 -26.60 -13.67
CA SER A 25 -1.91 -27.92 -13.04
C SER A 25 -1.87 -29.04 -14.09
N GLU A 26 -0.70 -29.68 -14.22
CA GLU A 26 -0.40 -30.95 -14.91
C GLU A 26 -0.77 -31.13 -16.40
N ASP A 27 0.06 -31.91 -17.12
CA ASP A 27 -0.04 -32.11 -18.58
C ASP A 27 -1.37 -32.77 -19.05
N GLU A 28 -2.08 -33.50 -18.17
CA GLU A 28 -3.37 -34.12 -18.52
C GLU A 28 -4.47 -33.10 -18.86
N ASN A 29 -4.36 -31.86 -18.38
CA ASN A 29 -5.38 -30.82 -18.59
C ASN A 29 -5.39 -30.23 -20.02
N VAL A 30 -4.37 -30.50 -20.85
CA VAL A 30 -4.28 -29.99 -22.23
C VAL A 30 -5.44 -30.48 -23.12
N GLU A 31 -5.89 -31.73 -22.96
CA GLU A 31 -7.04 -32.25 -23.73
C GLU A 31 -8.37 -31.62 -23.28
N ARG A 32 -8.52 -31.37 -21.98
CA ARG A 32 -9.71 -30.72 -21.40
C ARG A 32 -9.85 -29.29 -21.92
N ILE A 33 -8.74 -28.56 -21.96
CA ILE A 33 -8.63 -27.23 -22.58
C ILE A 33 -9.00 -27.28 -24.08
N ARG A 34 -8.55 -28.29 -24.82
CA ARG A 34 -8.82 -28.44 -26.27
C ARG A 34 -10.30 -28.72 -26.58
N ASP A 35 -10.95 -29.59 -25.80
CA ASP A 35 -12.39 -29.84 -25.92
C ASP A 35 -13.20 -28.58 -25.57
N MET A 36 -12.82 -27.89 -24.49
CA MET A 36 -13.45 -26.63 -24.09
C MET A 36 -13.32 -25.55 -25.18
N LEU A 37 -12.13 -25.30 -25.73
CA LEU A 37 -11.93 -24.34 -26.83
C LEU A 37 -12.78 -24.71 -28.08
N SER A 38 -12.93 -26.00 -28.35
CA SER A 38 -13.74 -26.51 -29.46
C SER A 38 -15.24 -26.23 -29.26
N ARG A 39 -15.75 -26.35 -28.02
CA ARG A 39 -17.12 -25.96 -27.65
C ARG A 39 -17.37 -24.46 -27.81
N MET A 40 -16.40 -23.62 -27.45
CA MET A 40 -16.48 -22.17 -27.66
C MET A 40 -16.55 -21.79 -29.15
N LEU A 41 -15.73 -22.42 -29.99
CA LEU A 41 -15.79 -22.23 -31.45
C LEU A 41 -17.15 -22.69 -32.03
N ALA A 42 -17.71 -23.79 -31.53
CA ALA A 42 -19.04 -24.26 -31.91
C ALA A 42 -20.16 -23.29 -31.49
N LEU A 43 -20.10 -22.73 -30.28
CA LEU A 43 -21.06 -21.73 -29.78
C LEU A 43 -20.97 -20.41 -30.57
N SER A 44 -19.76 -19.94 -30.89
CA SER A 44 -19.52 -18.77 -31.74
C SER A 44 -20.07 -18.99 -33.16
N ALA A 45 -19.82 -20.16 -33.76
CA ALA A 45 -20.39 -20.53 -35.05
C ALA A 45 -21.93 -20.64 -35.01
N ALA A 46 -22.52 -21.15 -33.92
CA ALA A 46 -23.97 -21.19 -33.74
C ALA A 46 -24.59 -19.79 -33.64
N ALA A 47 -23.96 -18.87 -32.91
CA ALA A 47 -24.38 -17.46 -32.81
C ALA A 47 -24.30 -16.74 -34.17
N GLN A 48 -23.21 -16.94 -34.92
CA GLN A 48 -23.06 -16.40 -36.28
C GLN A 48 -24.11 -16.98 -37.24
N ASN A 49 -24.41 -18.28 -37.16
CA ASN A 49 -25.46 -18.91 -37.98
C ASN A 49 -26.87 -18.37 -37.65
N LEU A 50 -27.16 -18.03 -36.39
CA LEU A 50 -28.40 -17.36 -35.98
C LEU A 50 -28.49 -15.93 -36.52
N GLU A 51 -27.40 -15.15 -36.53
CA GLU A 51 -27.37 -13.85 -37.19
C GLU A 51 -27.55 -13.94 -38.71
N ILE A 52 -26.91 -14.91 -39.37
CA ILE A 52 -27.01 -15.12 -40.82
C ILE A 52 -28.43 -15.56 -41.21
N GLY A 53 -29.08 -16.40 -40.39
CA GLY A 53 -30.49 -16.75 -40.53
C GLY A 53 -31.41 -15.53 -40.41
N ALA A 54 -31.20 -14.69 -39.39
CA ALA A 54 -31.97 -13.47 -39.19
C ALA A 54 -31.76 -12.42 -40.31
N LYS A 55 -30.57 -12.37 -40.93
CA LYS A 55 -30.28 -11.51 -42.09
C LYS A 55 -30.91 -12.06 -43.38
N LYS A 56 -30.90 -13.38 -43.62
CA LYS A 56 -31.56 -13.99 -44.79
C LYS A 56 -33.09 -13.83 -44.78
N GLY A 57 -33.73 -13.85 -43.61
CA GLY A 57 -35.18 -13.61 -43.47
C GLY A 57 -35.65 -12.19 -43.83
N LYS A 58 -34.73 -11.25 -44.10
CA LYS A 58 -35.04 -9.85 -44.48
C LYS A 58 -34.63 -9.46 -45.91
N ALA A 59 -34.04 -10.38 -46.68
CA ALA A 59 -33.46 -10.09 -47.99
C ALA A 59 -34.15 -10.84 -49.15
N ALA A 60 -35.42 -11.21 -48.97
CA ALA A 60 -36.22 -11.96 -49.95
C ALA A 60 -37.21 -11.08 -50.76
N ASP A 61 -37.24 -9.77 -50.53
CA ASP A 61 -38.00 -8.79 -51.31
C ASP A 61 -37.01 -7.75 -51.90
N THR A 62 -36.41 -8.04 -53.07
CA THR A 62 -36.01 -7.09 -54.14
C THR A 62 -35.03 -7.71 -55.15
N ASP A 63 -35.57 -8.46 -56.11
CA ASP A 63 -35.01 -8.57 -57.47
C ASP A 63 -35.13 -7.20 -58.19
N ALA A 64 -34.38 -6.81 -59.24
CA ALA A 64 -33.18 -7.35 -59.90
C ALA A 64 -32.64 -6.27 -60.90
N LEU A 65 -31.40 -6.38 -61.39
CA LEU A 65 -31.01 -6.35 -62.83
C LEU A 65 -29.53 -5.98 -63.15
N SER A 66 -28.98 -6.73 -64.12
CA SER A 66 -27.92 -6.40 -65.11
C SER A 66 -26.41 -6.38 -64.75
N ASN A 67 -25.75 -7.50 -65.12
CA ASN A 67 -24.60 -7.62 -66.04
C ASN A 67 -23.19 -7.01 -65.77
N GLY A 68 -22.25 -7.91 -65.43
CA GLY A 68 -21.05 -8.21 -66.26
C GLY A 68 -19.67 -7.78 -65.70
N ALA A 69 -18.54 -8.45 -65.99
CA ALA A 69 -18.22 -9.85 -66.37
C ALA A 69 -16.67 -10.06 -66.39
N TRP A 70 -16.18 -11.31 -66.54
CA TRP A 70 -14.78 -11.75 -66.82
C TRP A 70 -13.79 -11.73 -65.63
N HIS A 71 -13.21 -12.86 -65.16
CA HIS A 71 -12.17 -13.77 -65.74
C HIS A 71 -10.74 -13.13 -65.74
N SER A 72 -9.62 -13.78 -65.34
CA SER A 72 -9.33 -15.11 -64.76
C SER A 72 -7.95 -15.14 -64.05
N ASP A 73 -7.76 -16.13 -63.16
CA ASP A 73 -6.49 -16.74 -62.69
C ASP A 73 -5.56 -17.24 -63.85
N PRO A 74 -4.25 -17.57 -63.68
CA PRO A 74 -3.78 -18.60 -62.73
C PRO A 74 -2.32 -18.54 -62.16
N ALA A 75 -1.98 -19.58 -61.37
CA ALA A 75 -0.80 -19.74 -60.52
C ALA A 75 0.42 -20.49 -61.11
N VAL A 76 1.61 -20.26 -60.51
CA VAL A 76 2.86 -21.09 -60.43
C VAL A 76 3.65 -20.62 -59.18
N GLY A 77 4.44 -21.39 -58.41
CA GLY A 77 4.68 -22.85 -58.34
C GLY A 77 6.16 -23.24 -58.10
N LEU A 78 6.44 -24.08 -57.06
CA LEU A 78 7.75 -24.74 -56.73
C LEU A 78 8.92 -23.82 -56.28
N SER A 79 10.05 -24.28 -55.71
CA SER A 79 10.32 -25.23 -54.60
C SER A 79 11.82 -25.18 -54.21
N THR A 80 12.13 -25.36 -52.91
CA THR A 80 13.38 -25.90 -52.29
C THR A 80 14.73 -25.94 -53.03
N SER A 81 15.81 -25.44 -52.39
CA SER A 81 17.06 -26.21 -52.16
C SER A 81 18.03 -25.53 -51.19
N SER A 82 18.81 -26.33 -50.44
CA SER A 82 19.83 -25.95 -49.45
C SER A 82 21.27 -26.07 -49.97
N THR A 83 22.22 -25.40 -49.32
CA THR A 83 23.68 -25.69 -49.34
C THR A 83 24.33 -25.35 -48.00
N ALA A 84 25.35 -26.12 -47.59
CA ALA A 84 26.11 -26.01 -46.33
C ALA A 84 27.60 -25.66 -46.59
N ILE A 85 28.50 -25.94 -45.63
CA ILE A 85 29.98 -25.67 -45.51
C ILE A 85 30.28 -24.46 -44.58
N ASP A 86 31.18 -24.50 -43.57
CA ASP A 86 31.82 -25.59 -42.79
C ASP A 86 32.42 -25.01 -41.46
N GLU A 87 32.64 -25.89 -40.46
CA GLU A 87 33.71 -26.00 -39.41
C GLU A 87 34.34 -24.72 -38.75
N ASP A 88 34.77 -24.67 -37.46
CA ASP A 88 35.26 -25.71 -36.53
C ASP A 88 35.28 -25.26 -35.03
N ALA A 89 35.61 -26.20 -34.11
CA ALA A 89 36.12 -26.09 -32.72
C ALA A 89 35.15 -26.06 -31.48
N ASP A 90 35.10 -27.22 -30.80
CA ASP A 90 34.65 -27.55 -29.41
C ASP A 90 35.86 -27.35 -28.40
N PRO A 91 35.88 -27.65 -27.07
CA PRO A 91 34.88 -28.31 -26.19
C PRO A 91 34.67 -27.76 -24.75
N GLY A 92 33.64 -28.26 -24.04
CA GLY A 92 33.59 -28.18 -22.56
C GLY A 92 32.22 -28.33 -21.87
N GLN A 93 31.78 -29.56 -21.56
CA GLN A 93 30.59 -29.83 -20.72
C GLN A 93 30.93 -29.99 -19.23
N SER A 94 30.11 -29.41 -18.33
CA SER A 94 29.90 -29.80 -16.90
C SER A 94 28.86 -28.87 -16.22
N PRO A 95 28.19 -29.24 -15.10
CA PRO A 95 26.77 -29.62 -15.20
C PRO A 95 25.77 -28.80 -14.34
N ARG A 96 24.48 -29.04 -14.59
CA ARG A 96 23.30 -28.49 -13.90
C ARG A 96 23.11 -29.14 -12.51
N PRO A 97 22.77 -28.39 -11.44
CA PRO A 97 22.54 -28.96 -10.11
C PRO A 97 21.16 -29.60 -9.94
N THR A 98 21.07 -30.64 -9.10
CA THR A 98 19.84 -31.32 -8.64
C THR A 98 19.63 -31.14 -7.13
N PRO A 99 18.38 -31.22 -6.64
CA PRO A 99 18.04 -30.90 -5.24
C PRO A 99 18.38 -32.06 -4.26
N PRO A 100 18.60 -31.76 -2.96
CA PRO A 100 19.00 -32.76 -1.97
C PRO A 100 17.83 -33.63 -1.48
N GLN A 101 18.04 -34.95 -1.44
CA GLN A 101 17.11 -35.90 -0.81
C GLN A 101 17.40 -36.07 0.69
N ARG A 102 16.33 -36.38 1.45
CA ARG A 102 16.34 -36.77 2.86
C ARG A 102 17.30 -37.94 3.14
N SER A 103 18.10 -37.84 4.21
CA SER A 103 18.86 -38.97 4.76
C SER A 103 18.30 -39.45 6.11
N ASN A 104 17.57 -40.56 6.11
CA ASN A 104 17.30 -41.33 7.33
C ASN A 104 18.55 -42.11 7.74
N LYS A 105 19.05 -41.92 8.97
CA LYS A 105 19.87 -42.92 9.67
C LYS A 105 19.51 -42.99 11.15
N SER A 106 19.29 -44.21 11.63
CA SER A 106 19.01 -44.54 13.02
C SER A 106 20.14 -45.39 13.60
N ALA A 107 20.50 -45.12 14.86
CA ALA A 107 21.26 -46.00 15.76
C ALA A 107 21.00 -45.48 17.21
N VAL A 108 20.29 -46.19 18.11
CA VAL A 108 20.80 -47.30 18.97
C VAL A 108 21.81 -46.73 20.00
N LEU A 109 21.61 -46.67 21.33
CA LEU A 109 21.09 -47.64 22.35
C LEU A 109 20.96 -46.87 23.72
N LYS A 110 19.93 -46.96 24.60
CA LYS A 110 19.75 -47.94 25.70
C LYS A 110 18.50 -47.64 26.59
N SER A 111 17.73 -48.70 26.91
CA SER A 111 17.07 -49.11 28.19
C SER A 111 17.17 -48.21 29.44
N ALA A 112 16.22 -48.15 30.39
CA ALA A 112 15.00 -48.93 30.71
C ALA A 112 13.92 -47.96 31.33
N ASP A 113 12.68 -48.29 31.71
CA ASP A 113 12.17 -49.51 32.35
C ASP A 113 10.64 -49.76 32.14
N ASP A 114 10.17 -50.93 32.57
CA ASP A 114 8.87 -51.56 32.24
C ASP A 114 7.70 -51.20 33.19
N ARG A 115 6.46 -51.10 32.65
CA ARG A 115 5.21 -51.70 33.19
C ARG A 115 3.90 -51.31 32.46
N THR A 116 3.24 -52.33 31.92
CA THR A 116 1.78 -52.43 31.63
C THR A 116 1.22 -53.59 32.50
N PRO A 117 -0.12 -53.84 32.71
CA PRO A 117 -1.19 -53.78 31.71
C PRO A 117 -2.69 -53.51 32.12
N SER A 118 -3.41 -52.85 31.20
CA SER A 118 -4.78 -53.21 30.71
C SER A 118 -5.99 -53.27 31.70
N PRO A 119 -7.22 -53.67 31.28
CA PRO A 119 -8.18 -52.83 30.53
C PRO A 119 -9.62 -52.84 31.15
N ILE A 120 -10.62 -52.16 30.55
CA ILE A 120 -12.06 -52.57 30.43
C ILE A 120 -12.90 -51.48 29.70
N GLN A 121 -13.94 -51.89 28.96
CA GLN A 121 -14.92 -51.08 28.20
C GLN A 121 -16.33 -51.05 28.89
N PRO A 122 -17.51 -50.94 28.22
CA PRO A 122 -18.23 -49.68 27.95
C PRO A 122 -19.73 -49.66 28.39
N SER A 123 -20.42 -48.51 28.28
CA SER A 123 -21.91 -48.39 28.21
C SER A 123 -22.34 -46.99 27.71
N THR A 124 -22.88 -46.83 26.50
CA THR A 124 -24.30 -46.87 26.03
C THR A 124 -25.22 -45.66 26.37
N SER A 125 -25.50 -44.86 25.31
CA SER A 125 -26.65 -44.04 24.85
C SER A 125 -28.02 -44.13 25.57
N PRO A 126 -29.03 -43.21 25.39
CA PRO A 126 -29.33 -42.46 24.13
C PRO A 126 -30.01 -41.04 24.16
N CYS A 127 -30.10 -40.41 22.97
CA CYS A 127 -31.08 -39.43 22.42
C CYS A 127 -31.56 -38.22 23.29
N THR A 128 -31.68 -36.99 22.74
CA THR A 128 -32.61 -36.63 21.64
C THR A 128 -32.28 -35.27 21.01
N VAL A 129 -32.64 -35.07 19.74
CA VAL A 129 -32.44 -33.85 18.92
C VAL A 129 -33.50 -32.76 19.20
N ALA A 130 -33.09 -31.49 19.23
CA ALA A 130 -33.97 -30.34 18.96
C ALA A 130 -33.20 -29.26 18.16
N ARG A 131 -33.86 -28.67 17.16
CA ARG A 131 -33.37 -27.60 16.28
C ARG A 131 -33.88 -26.23 16.75
N PHE A 132 -33.20 -25.15 16.35
CA PHE A 132 -33.70 -23.85 15.81
C PHE A 132 -32.53 -22.84 15.92
N ALA A 133 -32.06 -22.26 14.81
CA ALA A 133 -32.43 -20.92 14.29
C ALA A 133 -32.15 -19.77 15.28
N GLY A 134 -31.47 -18.68 14.92
CA GLY A 134 -31.15 -18.16 13.59
C GLY A 134 -31.71 -16.73 13.48
N GLY A 135 -30.84 -15.74 13.25
CA GLY A 135 -31.17 -14.32 13.26
C GLY A 135 -30.04 -13.49 13.86
N VAL A 136 -29.32 -12.77 13.02
CA VAL A 136 -28.29 -11.80 13.40
C VAL A 136 -28.97 -10.45 13.59
N ASP A 137 -28.76 -9.76 14.72
CA ASP A 137 -29.35 -8.45 14.97
C ASP A 137 -28.41 -7.33 14.49
N GLU A 138 -28.88 -6.61 13.47
CA GLU A 138 -28.26 -5.43 12.87
C GLU A 138 -28.39 -4.22 13.83
N LEU A 139 -27.27 -3.61 14.23
CA LEU A 139 -27.26 -2.51 15.20
C LEU A 139 -27.41 -1.14 14.52
N ASP A 140 -28.67 -0.77 14.30
CA ASP A 140 -29.08 0.50 13.71
C ASP A 140 -28.93 1.68 14.70
N TYR A 141 -28.23 2.74 14.31
CA TYR A 141 -28.01 3.95 15.13
C TYR A 141 -29.16 4.96 14.95
N PRO A 142 -29.84 5.42 16.02
CA PRO A 142 -30.90 6.43 15.88
C PRO A 142 -30.33 7.84 15.72
N HIS A 143 -30.40 8.38 14.50
CA HIS A 143 -30.27 9.83 14.29
C HIS A 143 -31.38 10.59 15.05
N ARG A 144 -31.00 11.59 15.85
CA ARG A 144 -31.94 12.66 16.24
C ARG A 144 -31.30 14.03 16.21
N ALA A 145 -31.82 14.88 15.33
CA ALA A 145 -31.42 16.27 15.20
C ALA A 145 -31.82 17.10 16.43
N GLY A 146 -30.96 18.05 16.79
CA GLY A 146 -31.19 18.97 17.91
C GLY A 146 -29.99 19.89 18.14
N SER A 147 -29.76 20.84 17.23
CA SER A 147 -28.69 21.84 17.39
C SER A 147 -28.99 22.82 18.53
N PRO A 148 -28.01 23.11 19.38
CA PRO A 148 -27.81 24.45 19.93
C PRO A 148 -26.61 25.12 19.23
N VAL A 149 -26.76 26.41 18.92
CA VAL A 149 -25.64 27.25 18.46
C VAL A 149 -24.65 27.43 19.61
N VAL A 150 -23.39 27.01 19.43
CA VAL A 150 -22.32 27.27 20.39
C VAL A 150 -21.21 28.08 19.71
N THR A 151 -20.91 29.23 20.29
CA THR A 151 -19.82 30.14 19.91
C THR A 151 -18.44 29.49 20.10
N PRO A 152 -17.39 29.92 19.36
CA PRO A 152 -16.08 29.29 19.42
C PRO A 152 -15.41 29.50 20.79
N THR A 153 -15.38 28.46 21.62
CA THR A 153 -14.51 28.36 22.79
C THR A 153 -13.29 27.52 22.47
N SER A 154 -12.15 27.90 23.04
CA SER A 154 -10.82 27.30 22.84
C SER A 154 -10.83 25.76 22.87
N PRO A 155 -10.04 25.07 22.01
CA PRO A 155 -9.90 23.62 22.11
C PRO A 155 -9.36 23.24 23.48
N GLN A 156 -10.07 22.35 24.17
CA GLN A 156 -9.51 21.60 25.29
C GLN A 156 -8.56 20.54 24.71
N PRO A 157 -7.40 20.25 25.35
CA PRO A 157 -6.58 19.13 24.94
C PRO A 157 -7.38 17.83 25.08
N LYS A 158 -7.29 16.96 24.08
CA LYS A 158 -7.85 15.60 24.17
C LYS A 158 -7.14 14.85 25.31
N PRO A 159 -7.81 13.95 26.04
CA PRO A 159 -7.14 13.12 27.04
C PRO A 159 -6.06 12.27 26.34
N ILE A 160 -4.82 12.49 26.72
CA ILE A 160 -3.69 11.66 26.30
C ILE A 160 -3.69 10.42 27.19
N VAL A 161 -3.80 9.24 26.59
CA VAL A 161 -3.72 7.97 27.32
C VAL A 161 -2.28 7.72 27.78
N ASP A 162 -2.11 7.55 29.09
CA ASP A 162 -0.85 7.10 29.70
C ASP A 162 -0.65 5.61 29.35
N PRO A 163 0.45 5.24 28.67
CA PRO A 163 0.66 3.85 28.23
C PRO A 163 1.03 2.92 29.39
N SER A 164 1.24 3.48 30.58
CA SER A 164 1.43 2.75 31.84
C SER A 164 0.16 2.64 32.70
N ALA A 165 -0.97 3.20 32.24
CA ALA A 165 -2.26 2.93 32.85
C ALA A 165 -2.56 1.41 32.79
N PRO A 166 -3.10 0.80 33.87
CA PRO A 166 -3.42 -0.62 33.85
C PRO A 166 -4.51 -0.90 32.82
N LEU A 167 -4.13 -1.54 31.72
CA LEU A 167 -5.05 -1.94 30.65
C LEU A 167 -6.19 -2.79 31.25
N PRO A 168 -7.47 -2.51 30.88
CA PRO A 168 -8.61 -3.10 31.56
C PRO A 168 -8.64 -4.62 31.42
N TYR A 169 -8.52 -5.30 32.56
CA TYR A 169 -8.53 -6.75 32.65
C TYR A 169 -9.93 -7.30 32.35
N VAL A 170 -10.11 -7.98 31.21
CA VAL A 170 -11.41 -8.53 30.79
C VAL A 170 -11.82 -9.71 31.68
N SER A 171 -12.47 -9.40 32.80
CA SER A 171 -13.12 -10.40 33.66
C SER A 171 -14.50 -10.76 33.13
N SER A 172 -14.66 -12.02 32.71
CA SER A 172 -15.95 -12.60 32.33
C SER A 172 -16.90 -12.70 33.52
N GLY A 173 -17.94 -11.86 33.55
CA GLY A 173 -18.93 -11.82 34.64
C GLY A 173 -20.31 -11.38 34.18
N SER A 174 -21.27 -12.31 34.17
CA SER A 174 -22.66 -12.05 33.76
C SER A 174 -23.45 -11.29 34.82
N VAL A 175 -24.12 -10.18 34.45
CA VAL A 175 -25.16 -9.54 35.26
C VAL A 175 -26.39 -9.22 34.42
N SER A 176 -27.53 -9.78 34.79
CA SER A 176 -28.82 -9.61 34.09
C SER A 176 -29.47 -8.25 34.37
N PRO A 177 -30.07 -7.56 33.37
CA PRO A 177 -30.90 -6.38 33.62
C PRO A 177 -32.34 -6.76 34.01
N GLN A 178 -32.95 -5.94 34.88
CA GLN A 178 -34.31 -6.14 35.38
C GLN A 178 -35.38 -5.52 34.46
N ARG A 179 -36.59 -6.09 34.50
CA ARG A 179 -37.79 -5.56 33.82
C ARG A 179 -38.20 -4.17 34.33
N ALA A 180 -38.54 -3.25 33.42
CA ALA A 180 -39.41 -2.10 33.71
C ALA A 180 -40.34 -1.74 32.54
N HIS A 181 -41.60 -2.17 32.67
CA HIS A 181 -42.86 -1.60 32.15
C HIS A 181 -42.93 -0.74 30.86
N SER A 182 -43.55 -1.36 29.86
CA SER A 182 -44.42 -0.79 28.80
C SER A 182 -45.21 0.47 29.17
N LEU A 183 -45.38 1.38 28.19
CA LEU A 183 -46.62 2.15 27.98
C LEU A 183 -46.70 2.82 26.57
N GLY A 184 -47.74 2.47 25.80
CA GLY A 184 -48.49 3.41 24.93
C GLY A 184 -47.92 3.86 23.58
N SER A 185 -48.41 3.26 22.48
CA SER A 185 -48.41 3.90 21.14
C SER A 185 -49.40 5.07 21.07
N PRO A 186 -49.22 5.99 20.10
CA PRO A 186 -50.28 6.15 19.11
C PRO A 186 -49.78 6.24 17.65
N ARG A 187 -50.66 5.83 16.73
CA ARG A 187 -50.48 5.96 15.27
C ARG A 187 -50.76 7.40 14.80
N LEU A 188 -50.12 7.81 13.70
CA LEU A 188 -50.68 8.79 12.77
C LEU A 188 -50.24 8.46 11.33
N ASP A 189 -51.21 8.33 10.43
CA ASP A 189 -50.98 8.24 8.99
C ASP A 189 -50.73 9.64 8.38
N SER A 190 -49.83 9.76 7.41
CA SER A 190 -49.98 10.76 6.35
C SER A 190 -49.13 10.48 5.10
N THR A 191 -49.83 10.28 3.98
CA THR A 191 -49.30 10.34 2.61
C THR A 191 -48.75 11.73 2.30
N LEU A 192 -47.63 11.82 1.57
CA LEU A 192 -47.11 13.10 1.07
C LEU A 192 -46.80 13.02 -0.44
N ASN A 193 -47.54 13.82 -1.21
CA ASN A 193 -47.35 13.98 -2.66
C ASN A 193 -46.12 14.84 -2.95
N ALA A 194 -45.37 14.47 -3.99
CA ALA A 194 -44.34 15.34 -4.55
C ALA A 194 -44.97 16.55 -5.26
N VAL A 195 -44.42 17.74 -5.02
CA VAL A 195 -44.70 18.96 -5.80
C VAL A 195 -43.41 19.36 -6.51
N MET A 196 -43.43 19.30 -7.84
CA MET A 196 -42.36 19.85 -8.67
C MET A 196 -42.54 21.36 -8.83
N VAL A 197 -41.43 22.10 -8.85
CA VAL A 197 -41.38 23.50 -9.31
C VAL A 197 -40.33 23.59 -10.40
N SER A 198 -40.78 23.85 -11.63
CA SER A 198 -39.93 24.04 -12.81
C SER A 198 -39.28 25.42 -12.79
N GLY A 199 -38.07 25.51 -13.33
CA GLY A 199 -37.36 26.77 -13.60
C GLY A 199 -36.56 26.66 -14.88
N ASP A 200 -37.17 27.00 -16.01
CA ASP A 200 -36.53 27.00 -17.33
C ASP A 200 -35.53 28.15 -17.48
N LEU A 201 -34.38 27.87 -18.10
CA LEU A 201 -33.62 28.85 -18.88
C LEU A 201 -32.73 28.11 -19.90
N ALA A 202 -33.25 27.93 -21.12
CA ALA A 202 -32.51 27.40 -22.26
C ALA A 202 -32.42 28.46 -23.37
N ILE A 203 -31.25 28.61 -23.98
CA ILE A 203 -31.03 29.45 -25.17
C ILE A 203 -30.52 28.55 -26.30
N PRO A 204 -31.13 28.56 -27.49
CA PRO A 204 -30.76 27.68 -28.60
C PRO A 204 -29.56 28.22 -29.40
N LEU A 205 -28.77 27.31 -29.97
CA LEU A 205 -27.75 27.58 -30.98
C LEU A 205 -28.25 27.10 -32.35
N ASP A 206 -28.18 27.95 -33.36
CA ASP A 206 -28.50 27.64 -34.75
C ASP A 206 -27.34 28.12 -35.67
N PRO A 207 -26.93 27.39 -36.72
CA PRO A 207 -25.63 27.62 -37.37
C PRO A 207 -25.72 28.40 -38.70
N SER A 208 -25.04 29.55 -38.80
CA SER A 208 -24.64 30.12 -40.09
C SER A 208 -23.48 31.12 -40.01
N THR A 209 -22.48 30.92 -40.88
CA THR A 209 -21.57 31.90 -41.56
C THR A 209 -21.31 33.31 -40.98
N SER A 210 -20.11 33.90 -41.03
CA SER A 210 -18.78 33.48 -41.54
C SER A 210 -17.72 34.59 -41.29
N LEU A 211 -16.41 34.22 -41.30
CA LEU A 211 -15.22 35.10 -41.42
C LEU A 211 -14.95 36.07 -40.22
N SER A 212 -13.71 36.43 -39.83
CA SER A 212 -12.38 36.21 -40.43
C SER A 212 -11.24 36.12 -39.38
N MET A 213 -10.23 35.31 -39.71
CA MET A 213 -8.80 35.32 -39.32
C MET A 213 -8.28 36.31 -38.24
N THR A 214 -7.49 35.80 -37.28
CA THR A 214 -6.00 35.93 -37.31
C THR A 214 -5.32 35.01 -36.28
N ALA A 215 -4.08 34.61 -36.58
CA ALA A 215 -3.37 33.52 -35.91
C ALA A 215 -2.87 33.82 -34.49
N ARG A 216 -2.84 32.77 -33.65
CA ARG A 216 -1.72 32.48 -32.74
C ARG A 216 -1.53 30.98 -32.62
N GLU A 217 -0.28 30.55 -32.67
CA GLU A 217 0.11 29.16 -32.92
C GLU A 217 0.01 28.29 -31.66
N SER A 218 -0.65 27.13 -31.77
CA SER A 218 -0.64 26.08 -30.75
C SER A 218 0.15 24.87 -31.28
N THR A 219 1.35 24.69 -30.74
CA THR A 219 2.34 23.70 -31.21
C THR A 219 1.98 22.27 -30.79
N THR A 220 0.93 21.69 -31.38
CA THR A 220 0.57 20.29 -31.17
C THR A 220 1.51 19.36 -31.96
N ARG A 221 2.42 18.67 -31.25
CA ARG A 221 3.21 17.58 -31.84
C ARG A 221 2.29 16.40 -32.16
N PHE A 222 1.85 16.31 -33.41
CA PHE A 222 1.30 15.07 -33.96
C PHE A 222 2.38 13.99 -33.99
N VAL A 223 2.11 12.84 -33.36
CA VAL A 223 2.94 11.64 -33.46
C VAL A 223 2.12 10.59 -34.23
N HIS A 224 2.55 10.25 -35.45
CA HIS A 224 1.91 9.21 -36.25
C HIS A 224 2.37 7.82 -35.82
N THR A 225 1.44 6.86 -35.79
CA THR A 225 1.62 5.47 -35.34
C THR A 225 2.36 4.55 -36.32
N ALA A 226 3.07 5.10 -37.31
CA ALA A 226 3.85 4.32 -38.28
C ALA A 226 5.35 4.56 -38.05
N GLY A 227 6.07 3.53 -37.61
CA GLY A 227 7.47 3.59 -37.13
C GLY A 227 8.55 3.81 -38.21
N SER A 228 8.31 4.69 -39.19
CA SER A 228 9.36 5.18 -40.09
C SER A 228 9.98 6.43 -39.47
N PHE A 229 11.22 6.32 -38.97
CA PHE A 229 11.96 7.45 -38.43
C PHE A 229 12.08 8.57 -39.48
N ALA A 230 11.90 9.81 -39.06
CA ALA A 230 12.37 10.97 -39.81
C ALA A 230 13.91 11.00 -39.75
N VAL A 231 14.56 10.24 -40.65
CA VAL A 231 16.02 10.04 -40.67
C VAL A 231 16.80 11.35 -40.89
N THR A 232 16.15 12.40 -41.43
CA THR A 232 16.67 13.77 -41.41
C THR A 232 15.53 14.76 -41.17
N PRO A 233 15.73 15.79 -40.30
CA PRO A 233 14.81 16.93 -40.26
C PRO A 233 14.88 17.71 -41.58
N PRO A 234 13.78 18.35 -42.02
CA PRO A 234 13.77 19.21 -43.21
C PRO A 234 14.90 20.25 -43.20
N ALA A 235 15.51 20.52 -44.36
CA ALA A 235 16.70 21.38 -44.47
C ALA A 235 16.49 22.86 -44.03
N ASN A 236 15.24 23.26 -43.82
CA ASN A 236 14.83 24.56 -43.29
C ASN A 236 14.69 24.61 -41.75
N LEU A 237 14.86 23.48 -41.05
CA LEU A 237 14.91 23.41 -39.58
C LEU A 237 16.37 23.45 -39.12
N LYS A 238 16.72 24.45 -38.30
CA LYS A 238 17.98 24.43 -37.54
C LYS A 238 17.98 23.20 -36.64
N GLN A 239 19.00 22.35 -36.78
CA GLN A 239 19.23 21.26 -35.83
C GLN A 239 19.66 21.86 -34.50
N ALA A 240 19.09 21.36 -33.40
CA ALA A 240 19.58 21.69 -32.06
C ALA A 240 21.00 21.14 -31.90
N THR A 241 21.90 21.99 -31.46
CA THR A 241 23.28 21.65 -31.11
C THR A 241 23.34 21.10 -29.69
N LEU A 242 24.50 20.56 -29.29
CA LEU A 242 24.75 20.18 -27.90
C LEU A 242 24.68 21.38 -26.94
N GLU A 243 24.90 22.61 -27.42
CA GLU A 243 24.81 23.84 -26.63
C GLU A 243 23.36 24.28 -26.38
N ASP A 244 22.42 23.84 -27.22
CA ASP A 244 20.98 24.08 -27.06
C ASP A 244 20.32 23.11 -26.05
N ILE A 245 21.06 22.10 -25.57
CA ILE A 245 20.57 21.12 -24.58
C ILE A 245 21.06 21.57 -23.19
N PRO A 246 20.19 22.09 -22.31
CA PRO A 246 20.59 22.45 -20.95
C PRO A 246 21.03 21.21 -20.17
N CYS A 247 21.96 21.37 -19.23
CA CYS A 247 22.35 20.30 -18.33
C CYS A 247 21.15 19.88 -17.48
N PHE A 248 20.64 18.68 -17.70
CA PHE A 248 19.49 18.10 -16.98
C PHE A 248 19.90 17.03 -15.95
N TYR A 249 21.20 16.76 -15.84
CA TYR A 249 21.78 15.85 -14.85
C TYR A 249 23.22 16.29 -14.55
N SER A 250 23.45 16.89 -13.38
CA SER A 250 24.80 17.04 -12.83
C SER A 250 25.04 16.05 -11.70
N LYS A 251 26.29 15.56 -11.60
CA LYS A 251 26.72 14.72 -10.47
C LYS A 251 26.54 15.45 -9.12
N ARG A 252 26.68 16.79 -9.11
CA ARG A 252 26.52 17.63 -7.91
C ARG A 252 25.09 17.59 -7.39
N GLU A 253 24.11 17.96 -8.22
CA GLU A 253 22.68 17.93 -7.83
C GLU A 253 22.24 16.51 -7.45
N SER A 254 22.73 15.49 -8.16
CA SER A 254 22.42 14.08 -7.84
C SER A 254 22.92 13.63 -6.46
N CYS A 255 23.81 14.42 -5.84
CA CYS A 255 24.30 14.24 -4.47
C CYS A 255 23.75 15.31 -3.50
N GLY A 256 22.76 16.12 -3.89
CA GLY A 256 22.19 17.15 -3.01
C GLY A 256 23.10 18.37 -2.78
N LEU A 257 24.10 18.58 -3.65
CA LEU A 257 24.94 19.78 -3.62
C LEU A 257 24.24 20.94 -4.35
N GLN A 258 24.28 22.13 -3.77
CA GLN A 258 23.79 23.36 -4.39
C GLN A 258 24.71 23.81 -5.53
N ILE A 259 24.14 24.44 -6.56
CA ILE A 259 24.89 25.01 -7.69
C ILE A 259 25.49 26.37 -7.32
N GLU A 260 24.73 27.18 -6.58
CA GLU A 260 25.12 28.50 -6.07
C GLU A 260 24.92 28.53 -4.56
N ASN A 261 25.88 29.11 -3.82
CA ASN A 261 25.77 29.25 -2.37
C ASN A 261 24.78 30.37 -2.03
N ASP A 262 23.85 30.12 -1.11
CA ASP A 262 22.87 31.13 -0.68
C ASP A 262 23.55 32.27 0.10
N SER A 263 23.60 33.46 -0.52
CA SER A 263 24.15 34.67 0.10
C SER A 263 23.25 35.23 1.20
N GLU A 264 21.96 34.97 1.18
CA GLU A 264 21.01 35.41 2.21
C GLU A 264 21.18 34.59 3.49
N GLU A 265 21.32 33.25 3.39
CA GLU A 265 21.63 32.39 4.55
C GLU A 265 22.95 32.80 5.22
N ALA A 266 23.98 33.11 4.42
CA ALA A 266 25.27 33.58 4.95
C ALA A 266 25.16 34.97 5.62
N GLN A 267 24.31 35.86 5.12
CA GLN A 267 24.05 37.17 5.75
C GLN A 267 23.26 37.03 7.07
N GLU A 268 22.21 36.20 7.10
CA GLU A 268 21.43 35.96 8.32
C GLU A 268 22.27 35.23 9.39
N LEU A 269 23.18 34.33 8.99
CA LEU A 269 24.15 33.73 9.92
C LEU A 269 25.01 34.77 10.62
N ASN A 270 25.57 35.73 9.87
CA ASN A 270 26.34 36.81 10.48
C ASN A 270 25.48 37.65 11.43
N ARG A 271 24.26 38.01 11.01
CA ARG A 271 23.32 38.80 11.83
C ARG A 271 22.93 38.09 13.13
N LEU A 272 22.66 36.78 13.09
CA LEU A 272 22.32 35.97 14.28
C LEU A 272 23.53 35.71 15.19
N LEU A 273 24.74 35.62 14.64
CA LEU A 273 25.98 35.52 15.42
C LEU A 273 26.33 36.85 16.12
N GLU A 274 26.00 37.99 15.52
CA GLU A 274 26.21 39.33 16.09
C GLU A 274 25.13 39.71 17.12
N LYS A 275 23.85 39.45 16.83
CA LYS A 275 22.71 39.79 17.70
C LYS A 275 22.79 39.19 19.11
N ASN A 276 23.41 38.02 19.24
CA ASN A 276 23.57 37.32 20.51
C ASN A 276 24.92 37.72 21.13
N ASP A 277 24.99 38.68 22.05
CA ASP A 277 26.22 39.34 22.55
C ASP A 277 27.34 38.43 23.15
N SER A 278 27.17 37.12 23.21
CA SER A 278 28.19 36.20 23.71
C SER A 278 29.25 35.83 22.66
N VAL A 279 30.53 35.92 23.05
CA VAL A 279 31.70 35.42 22.29
C VAL A 279 31.58 33.91 21.98
N LYS A 280 30.88 33.19 22.87
CA LYS A 280 30.61 31.75 22.84
C LYS A 280 29.09 31.52 22.83
N LYS A 281 28.56 30.81 21.83
CA LYS A 281 27.15 30.40 21.74
C LYS A 281 26.93 29.09 22.47
N THR A 282 25.90 29.00 23.30
CA THR A 282 25.44 27.76 23.92
C THR A 282 24.32 27.12 23.09
N VAL A 283 24.10 25.81 23.28
CA VAL A 283 23.04 25.02 22.63
C VAL A 283 21.66 25.70 22.71
N TRP A 284 21.34 26.29 23.87
CA TRP A 284 20.06 26.98 24.13
C TRP A 284 19.77 28.14 23.16
N VAL A 285 20.80 28.90 22.78
CA VAL A 285 20.68 30.07 21.89
C VAL A 285 20.79 29.65 20.41
N PHE A 286 21.06 28.38 20.14
CA PHE A 286 21.34 27.86 18.80
C PHE A 286 20.09 27.62 17.94
N GLY A 287 18.88 27.63 18.52
CA GLY A 287 17.63 27.33 17.80
C GLY A 287 17.37 28.23 16.58
N ASP A 288 17.56 29.56 16.72
CA ASP A 288 17.41 30.52 15.62
C ASP A 288 18.41 30.25 14.48
N ILE A 289 19.64 29.84 14.80
CA ILE A 289 20.68 29.52 13.82
C ILE A 289 20.33 28.20 13.09
N SER A 290 19.92 27.18 13.85
CA SER A 290 19.52 25.87 13.34
C SER A 290 18.42 25.98 12.29
N SER A 291 17.27 26.60 12.63
CA SER A 291 16.11 26.60 11.73
C SER A 291 16.21 27.62 10.60
N LYS A 292 16.72 28.84 10.86
CA LYS A 292 16.73 29.91 9.84
C LYS A 292 17.89 29.82 8.86
N VAL A 293 19.06 29.38 9.30
CA VAL A 293 20.27 29.29 8.46
C VAL A 293 20.48 27.86 8.00
N PHE A 294 20.70 26.92 8.91
CA PHE A 294 21.07 25.55 8.54
C PHE A 294 19.90 24.77 7.94
N LYS A 295 18.66 25.23 8.17
CA LYS A 295 17.41 24.50 7.85
C LYS A 295 17.40 23.13 8.54
N VAL A 296 17.72 23.12 9.83
CA VAL A 296 17.56 21.97 10.73
C VAL A 296 16.57 22.34 11.86
N PRO A 297 15.57 21.51 12.17
CA PRO A 297 14.57 21.81 13.20
C PRO A 297 15.18 22.16 14.56
N ILE A 298 14.49 23.01 15.32
CA ILE A 298 14.88 23.45 16.67
C ILE A 298 14.92 22.25 17.65
N TRP A 299 14.08 21.24 17.47
CA TRP A 299 14.16 20.01 18.27
C TRP A 299 15.43 19.17 17.98
N TYR A 300 16.01 19.31 16.78
CA TYR A 300 17.21 18.57 16.35
C TYR A 300 18.50 19.42 16.39
N LYS A 301 18.43 20.66 16.89
CA LYS A 301 19.56 21.61 16.99
C LYS A 301 20.77 21.07 17.77
N GLU A 302 20.54 20.15 18.71
CA GLU A 302 21.60 19.59 19.57
C GLU A 302 22.49 18.63 18.79
N ALA A 303 21.91 17.81 17.91
CA ALA A 303 22.67 17.00 16.97
C ALA A 303 23.54 17.87 16.05
N LEU A 304 22.97 18.96 15.51
CA LEU A 304 23.72 19.91 14.67
C LEU A 304 24.86 20.59 15.44
N PHE A 305 24.63 21.01 16.68
CA PHE A 305 25.67 21.56 17.55
C PHE A 305 26.80 20.55 17.82
N THR A 306 26.44 19.29 18.06
CA THR A 306 27.34 18.15 18.31
C THR A 306 28.21 17.86 17.08
N ASP A 307 27.62 17.85 15.88
CA ASP A 307 28.36 17.72 14.61
C ASP A 307 29.36 18.87 14.42
N ILE A 308 28.93 20.13 14.58
CA ILE A 308 29.81 21.30 14.43
C ILE A 308 30.96 21.25 15.44
N ALA A 309 30.71 20.86 16.70
CA ALA A 309 31.74 20.66 17.71
C ALA A 309 32.75 19.58 17.28
N THR A 310 32.26 18.44 16.83
CA THR A 310 33.08 17.32 16.34
C THR A 310 33.96 17.74 15.16
N ARG A 311 33.41 18.45 14.17
CA ARG A 311 34.15 18.99 13.01
C ARG A 311 35.19 20.04 13.39
N CYS A 312 34.99 20.75 14.50
CA CYS A 312 35.98 21.66 15.08
C CYS A 312 37.07 20.94 15.90
N GLY A 313 37.05 19.61 16.01
CA GLY A 313 37.99 18.84 16.82
C GLY A 313 37.76 19.00 18.33
N LEU A 314 36.58 19.45 18.74
CA LEU A 314 36.17 19.49 20.15
C LEU A 314 35.59 18.12 20.55
N ASP A 315 35.72 17.77 21.83
CA ASP A 315 35.02 16.63 22.39
C ASP A 315 33.51 16.94 22.48
N ALA A 316 32.75 16.26 21.63
CA ALA A 316 31.31 16.42 21.50
C ALA A 316 30.53 16.13 22.80
N ALA A 317 31.09 15.30 23.69
CA ALA A 317 30.45 14.95 24.97
C ALA A 317 30.60 16.05 26.04
N THR A 318 31.57 16.97 25.88
CA THR A 318 31.87 18.03 26.87
C THR A 318 31.77 19.46 26.32
N ALA A 319 31.57 19.62 25.02
CA ALA A 319 31.39 20.92 24.37
C ALA A 319 30.05 21.58 24.77
N ASP A 320 30.10 22.56 25.67
CA ASP A 320 28.96 23.40 26.06
C ASP A 320 28.78 24.66 25.17
N THR A 321 29.86 25.04 24.47
CA THR A 321 30.00 26.33 23.81
C THR A 321 30.77 26.27 22.49
N LEU A 322 30.23 26.94 21.46
CA LEU A 322 30.88 27.15 20.16
C LEU A 322 31.18 28.64 19.92
N ALA A 323 32.38 28.96 19.44
CA ALA A 323 32.72 30.31 19.03
C ALA A 323 32.04 30.69 17.71
N ALA A 324 31.70 31.97 17.53
CA ALA A 324 31.08 32.45 16.29
C ALA A 324 31.95 32.20 15.03
N ALA A 325 33.27 32.18 15.17
CA ALA A 325 34.20 31.83 14.10
C ALA A 325 34.11 30.35 13.70
N GLN A 326 34.02 29.43 14.68
CA GLN A 326 33.90 27.98 14.44
C GLN A 326 32.64 27.65 13.63
N ILE A 327 31.49 28.20 14.05
CA ILE A 327 30.20 28.02 13.36
C ILE A 327 30.29 28.53 11.91
N ARG A 328 30.93 29.69 11.69
CA ARG A 328 31.08 30.30 10.37
C ARG A 328 31.98 29.48 9.44
N THR A 329 33.09 28.97 9.94
CA THR A 329 33.99 28.08 9.19
C THR A 329 33.29 26.79 8.79
N VAL A 330 32.69 26.07 9.74
CA VAL A 330 31.99 24.80 9.43
C VAL A 330 30.79 25.02 8.50
N TYR A 331 30.05 26.12 8.65
CA TYR A 331 29.00 26.47 7.69
C TYR A 331 29.56 26.69 6.28
N SER A 332 30.59 27.52 6.13
CA SER A 332 31.18 27.85 4.82
C SER A 332 31.83 26.65 4.13
N ASP A 333 32.52 25.80 4.89
CA ASP A 333 33.35 24.71 4.35
C ASP A 333 32.54 23.44 4.07
N VAL A 334 31.37 23.29 4.68
CA VAL A 334 30.50 22.10 4.58
C VAL A 334 29.09 22.47 4.15
N TYR A 335 28.32 23.07 5.06
CA TYR A 335 26.86 23.20 4.94
C TYR A 335 26.38 24.13 3.82
N ALA A 336 27.14 25.20 3.53
CA ALA A 336 26.83 26.16 2.47
C ALA A 336 26.82 25.56 1.06
N SER A 337 27.41 24.37 0.87
CA SER A 337 27.41 23.64 -0.40
C SER A 337 26.28 22.60 -0.51
N LEU A 338 25.56 22.32 0.58
CA LEU A 338 24.54 21.26 0.69
C LEU A 338 23.13 21.85 0.68
N SER A 339 22.18 21.20 0.01
CA SER A 339 20.75 21.53 0.10
C SER A 339 20.20 21.28 1.52
N ALA A 340 19.12 21.95 1.91
CA ALA A 340 18.48 21.76 3.22
C ALA A 340 18.23 20.27 3.56
N SER A 341 17.63 19.52 2.62
CA SER A 341 17.41 18.07 2.75
C SER A 341 18.74 17.31 2.87
N ARG A 342 19.79 17.69 2.15
CA ARG A 342 21.11 17.04 2.24
C ARG A 342 21.80 17.28 3.58
N ARG A 343 21.66 18.48 4.15
CA ARG A 343 22.15 18.82 5.50
C ARG A 343 21.49 17.93 6.57
N LEU A 344 20.18 17.68 6.45
CA LEU A 344 19.46 16.76 7.34
C LEU A 344 19.87 15.31 7.15
N TYR A 345 19.98 14.85 5.90
CA TYR A 345 20.43 13.49 5.57
C TYR A 345 21.80 13.16 6.16
N ASP A 346 22.79 14.04 5.96
CA ASP A 346 24.15 13.87 6.48
C ASP A 346 24.20 13.98 8.01
N LEU A 347 23.28 14.71 8.64
CA LEU A 347 23.20 14.83 10.10
C LEU A 347 22.58 13.60 10.77
N ILE A 348 21.58 12.98 10.12
CA ILE A 348 21.00 11.70 10.55
C ILE A 348 22.00 10.56 10.33
N CYS A 349 22.74 10.57 9.20
CA CYS A 349 23.72 9.53 8.87
C CYS A 349 25.00 9.66 9.73
N THR A 350 24.95 9.14 10.96
CA THR A 350 25.99 9.31 12.02
C THR A 350 27.40 8.83 11.67
N HIS A 351 27.59 8.10 10.57
CA HIS A 351 28.88 7.54 10.16
C HIS A 351 29.34 8.13 8.82
N PRO A 352 30.43 8.94 8.77
CA PRO A 352 30.93 9.62 7.57
C PRO A 352 31.33 8.72 6.37
N GLN A 353 31.32 7.40 6.54
CA GLN A 353 31.63 6.42 5.48
C GLN A 353 30.39 5.63 5.00
N LYS A 354 29.22 5.82 5.63
CA LYS A 354 27.95 5.25 5.13
C LYS A 354 27.38 6.15 4.04
N GLU A 355 26.86 5.54 2.98
CA GLU A 355 26.12 6.25 1.92
C GLU A 355 24.59 6.14 2.09
N PHE A 356 24.12 5.59 3.22
CA PHE A 356 22.72 5.29 3.52
C PHE A 356 22.41 5.45 5.02
N ILE A 357 21.17 5.81 5.33
CA ILE A 357 20.62 5.83 6.69
C ILE A 357 20.14 4.42 7.07
N THR A 358 20.44 3.97 8.29
CA THR A 358 19.92 2.71 8.88
C THR A 358 18.89 2.97 9.98
N LEU A 359 18.21 1.92 10.45
CA LEU A 359 17.22 2.03 11.54
C LEU A 359 17.82 2.66 12.81
N SER A 360 19.03 2.26 13.21
CA SER A 360 19.74 2.81 14.37
C SER A 360 20.11 4.30 14.23
N ASP A 361 20.38 4.77 13.01
CA ASP A 361 20.58 6.20 12.73
C ASP A 361 19.27 6.99 12.97
N LEU A 362 18.12 6.44 12.54
CA LEU A 362 16.79 7.02 12.77
C LEU A 362 16.34 6.97 14.24
N GLU A 363 16.62 5.90 14.97
CA GLU A 363 16.37 5.84 16.42
C GLU A 363 17.19 6.90 17.16
N SER A 364 18.44 7.12 16.74
CA SER A 364 19.31 8.15 17.32
C SER A 364 18.72 9.55 17.09
N MET A 365 18.16 9.82 15.91
CA MET A 365 17.37 11.02 15.64
C MET A 365 16.11 11.10 16.53
N GLY A 366 15.36 10.00 16.67
CA GLY A 366 14.14 9.94 17.48
C GLY A 366 14.38 10.19 18.99
N ARG A 367 15.54 9.80 19.53
CA ARG A 367 15.95 10.12 20.91
C ARG A 367 16.03 11.63 21.16
N TYR A 368 16.56 12.41 20.20
CA TYR A 368 16.55 13.87 20.29
C TYR A 368 15.13 14.45 20.26
N LEU A 369 14.23 13.87 19.45
CA LEU A 369 12.84 14.32 19.38
C LEU A 369 12.13 14.17 20.74
N VAL A 370 12.25 13.00 21.39
CA VAL A 370 11.66 12.75 22.71
C VAL A 370 12.24 13.68 23.78
N ALA A 371 13.55 13.92 23.75
CA ALA A 371 14.20 14.81 24.72
C ALA A 371 13.78 16.29 24.58
N ALA A 372 13.41 16.75 23.37
CA ALA A 372 13.20 18.16 23.07
C ALA A 372 11.74 18.59 22.87
N HIS A 373 10.84 17.71 22.41
CA HIS A 373 9.50 18.11 21.97
C HIS A 373 8.51 18.27 23.15
N PRO A 374 7.83 19.42 23.31
CA PRO A 374 6.90 19.64 24.42
C PRO A 374 5.74 18.62 24.49
N GLY A 375 5.24 18.19 23.33
CA GLY A 375 4.16 17.22 23.19
C GLY A 375 4.55 15.79 23.60
N LEU A 376 5.79 15.54 24.01
CA LEU A 376 6.27 14.24 24.50
C LEU A 376 6.74 14.28 25.97
N GLN A 377 6.66 15.44 26.66
CA GLN A 377 7.14 15.59 28.05
C GLN A 377 6.41 14.72 29.09
N PHE A 378 5.22 14.22 28.75
CA PHE A 378 4.47 13.29 29.59
C PHE A 378 5.04 11.87 29.55
N LEU A 379 5.79 11.52 28.51
CA LEU A 379 6.35 10.19 28.27
C LEU A 379 7.61 10.00 29.12
N GLN A 380 7.45 9.91 30.45
CA GLN A 380 8.59 9.91 31.38
C GLN A 380 9.23 8.54 31.62
N GLN A 381 8.55 7.45 31.26
CA GLN A 381 9.04 6.08 31.47
C GLN A 381 10.01 5.70 30.35
N PRO A 382 11.29 5.38 30.65
CA PRO A 382 12.32 5.13 29.64
C PRO A 382 11.94 4.05 28.62
N GLU A 383 11.22 3.02 29.06
CA GLU A 383 10.76 1.90 28.26
C GLU A 383 9.80 2.38 27.15
N PHE A 384 8.83 3.24 27.52
CA PHE A 384 7.87 3.79 26.57
C PHE A 384 8.46 4.88 25.67
N GLN A 385 9.46 5.62 26.15
CA GLN A 385 10.26 6.47 25.27
C GLN A 385 10.97 5.63 24.20
N GLU A 386 11.53 4.47 24.57
CA GLU A 386 12.20 3.56 23.64
C GLU A 386 11.27 2.99 22.59
N TYR A 387 10.11 2.44 22.99
CA TYR A 387 9.11 1.99 22.03
C TYR A 387 8.63 3.11 21.11
N TYR A 388 8.46 4.35 21.61
CA TYR A 388 8.06 5.48 20.76
C TYR A 388 9.13 5.84 19.71
N TRP A 389 10.38 6.11 20.10
CA TRP A 389 11.40 6.52 19.10
C TRP A 389 11.75 5.38 18.14
N HIS A 390 11.68 4.12 18.60
CA HIS A 390 11.82 2.96 17.75
C HIS A 390 10.65 2.85 16.76
N THR A 391 9.41 3.05 17.19
CA THR A 391 8.24 3.09 16.29
C THR A 391 8.37 4.19 15.23
N VAL A 392 8.80 5.39 15.62
CA VAL A 392 9.06 6.49 14.66
C VAL A 392 10.13 6.08 13.63
N ALA A 393 11.23 5.47 14.07
CA ALA A 393 12.30 4.98 13.19
C ALA A 393 11.81 3.89 12.23
N VAL A 394 11.02 2.93 12.72
CA VAL A 394 10.41 1.85 11.92
C VAL A 394 9.40 2.42 10.91
N ARG A 395 8.55 3.37 11.30
CA ARG A 395 7.60 4.05 10.39
C ARG A 395 8.30 4.84 9.28
N ILE A 396 9.43 5.50 9.59
CA ILE A 396 10.25 6.17 8.58
C ILE A 396 10.88 5.14 7.62
N MET A 397 11.44 4.05 8.14
CA MET A 397 12.01 2.99 7.30
C MET A 397 10.95 2.39 6.37
N TYR A 398 9.77 2.02 6.90
CA TYR A 398 8.63 1.49 6.15
C TYR A 398 8.24 2.36 4.95
N MET A 399 8.15 3.68 5.15
CA MET A 399 7.68 4.62 4.12
C MET A 399 8.75 5.02 3.09
N LEU A 400 10.02 5.09 3.50
CA LEU A 400 11.10 5.60 2.64
C LEU A 400 11.89 4.48 1.95
N GLU A 401 11.93 3.27 2.50
CA GLU A 401 12.68 2.18 1.87
C GLU A 401 11.90 1.56 0.71
N ARG A 402 12.47 1.61 -0.49
CA ARG A 402 11.75 1.17 -1.70
C ARG A 402 11.79 -0.33 -1.97
N GLN A 403 12.61 -1.08 -1.22
CA GLN A 403 12.97 -2.48 -1.53
C GLN A 403 13.01 -3.40 -0.30
N GLN A 404 12.60 -2.93 0.89
CA GLN A 404 12.68 -3.69 2.15
C GLN A 404 14.10 -4.22 2.42
N CYS A 405 15.09 -3.33 2.36
CA CYS A 405 16.52 -3.65 2.43
C CYS A 405 17.24 -3.07 3.66
N GLY A 406 16.50 -2.42 4.57
CA GLY A 406 17.01 -1.83 5.82
C GLY A 406 17.89 -0.60 5.60
N ARG A 407 17.77 0.07 4.44
CA ARG A 407 18.62 1.18 4.00
C ARG A 407 17.80 2.22 3.24
N ILE A 408 17.88 3.46 3.69
CA ILE A 408 17.37 4.63 2.95
C ILE A 408 18.56 5.32 2.28
N TYR A 409 18.54 5.41 0.95
CA TYR A 409 19.56 6.14 0.19
C TYR A 409 19.14 7.61 -0.02
N TRP A 410 20.11 8.47 -0.31
CA TRP A 410 19.90 9.90 -0.55
C TRP A 410 18.72 10.19 -1.49
N ARG A 411 18.60 9.44 -2.60
CA ARG A 411 17.53 9.63 -3.59
C ARG A 411 16.12 9.35 -3.05
N ASP A 412 16.00 8.44 -2.09
CA ASP A 412 14.71 8.08 -1.50
C ASP A 412 14.32 9.12 -0.43
N PHE A 413 15.30 9.58 0.36
CA PHE A 413 15.14 10.68 1.31
C PHE A 413 14.78 12.02 0.64
N ASP A 414 15.50 12.42 -0.41
CA ASP A 414 15.29 13.67 -1.17
C ASP A 414 13.93 13.74 -1.89
N ARG A 415 13.29 12.58 -2.08
CA ARG A 415 11.94 12.45 -2.66
C ARG A 415 10.83 12.32 -1.63
N SER A 416 11.19 12.15 -0.36
CA SER A 416 10.23 12.05 0.74
C SER A 416 9.83 13.43 1.25
N ASP A 417 8.71 13.49 1.98
CA ASP A 417 8.29 14.69 2.70
C ASP A 417 8.83 14.72 4.14
N LEU A 418 9.72 13.79 4.52
CA LEU A 418 10.30 13.71 5.85
C LEU A 418 11.00 15.02 6.27
N PRO A 419 11.81 15.71 5.44
CA PRO A 419 12.40 17.00 5.81
C PRO A 419 11.36 18.06 6.21
N ASP A 420 10.24 18.13 5.48
CA ASP A 420 9.15 19.08 5.76
C ASP A 420 8.38 18.67 7.02
N ARG A 421 8.13 17.38 7.22
CA ARG A 421 7.48 16.86 8.44
C ARG A 421 8.35 17.01 9.69
N MET A 422 9.66 16.90 9.56
CA MET A 422 10.61 17.20 10.63
C MET A 422 10.56 18.69 11.02
N MET A 423 10.38 19.59 10.06
CA MET A 423 10.23 21.03 10.32
C MET A 423 8.88 21.39 10.96
N ASP A 424 7.81 20.73 10.54
CA ASP A 424 6.46 20.95 11.08
C ASP A 424 6.40 20.80 12.62
N LEU A 425 7.19 19.89 13.18
CA LEU A 425 7.29 19.61 14.63
C LEU A 425 7.81 20.78 15.48
N ASP A 426 8.49 21.79 14.89
CA ASP A 426 8.90 22.99 15.63
C ASP A 426 7.69 23.88 16.01
N THR A 427 6.54 23.69 15.35
CA THR A 427 5.36 24.56 15.50
C THR A 427 4.05 23.82 15.80
N LYS A 428 3.97 22.52 15.46
CA LYS A 428 2.78 21.68 15.63
C LYS A 428 2.96 20.70 16.77
N ASP A 429 1.85 20.32 17.40
CA ASP A 429 1.84 19.16 18.30
C ASP A 429 2.16 17.88 17.53
N VAL A 430 2.79 16.91 18.20
CA VAL A 430 3.21 15.64 17.60
C VAL A 430 2.04 14.88 16.98
N ASN A 431 0.84 14.94 17.56
CA ASN A 431 -0.36 14.26 17.07
C ASN A 431 -1.02 14.97 15.88
N LEU A 432 -0.58 16.18 15.53
CA LEU A 432 -0.97 16.87 14.30
C LEU A 432 -0.01 16.56 13.14
N VAL A 433 1.11 15.87 13.41
CA VAL A 433 2.08 15.39 12.43
C VAL A 433 1.92 13.87 12.30
N LEU A 434 0.83 13.47 11.63
CA LEU A 434 0.44 12.06 11.46
C LEU A 434 1.51 11.20 10.76
N ASP A 435 2.11 11.77 9.73
CA ASP A 435 3.25 11.20 9.01
C ASP A 435 4.42 11.01 9.98
N TYR A 436 4.89 9.77 10.11
CA TYR A 436 6.02 9.33 10.96
C TYR A 436 5.86 9.49 12.49
N PHE A 437 5.44 10.66 12.96
CA PHE A 437 5.70 11.10 14.35
C PHE A 437 4.54 10.95 15.33
N SER A 438 3.27 10.95 14.89
CA SER A 438 2.10 10.89 15.79
C SER A 438 2.21 9.86 16.93
N TYR A 439 2.00 10.34 18.16
CA TYR A 439 1.98 9.52 19.36
C TYR A 439 0.72 8.64 19.42
N GLU A 440 -0.45 9.13 18.97
CA GLU A 440 -1.66 8.31 18.83
C GLU A 440 -1.41 7.08 17.93
N HIS A 441 -0.64 7.24 16.84
CA HIS A 441 -0.27 6.12 15.95
C HIS A 441 0.67 5.11 16.63
N PHE A 442 1.68 5.60 17.37
CA PHE A 442 2.54 4.75 18.18
C PHE A 442 1.73 3.94 19.20
N TYR A 443 0.82 4.59 19.91
CA TYR A 443 0.03 3.98 20.97
C TYR A 443 -0.81 2.81 20.44
N VAL A 444 -1.48 2.99 19.29
CA VAL A 444 -2.26 1.92 18.65
C VAL A 444 -1.37 0.75 18.21
N LEU A 445 -0.21 1.02 17.59
CA LEU A 445 0.74 -0.04 17.20
C LEU A 445 1.22 -0.85 18.41
N TYR A 446 1.57 -0.16 19.50
CA TYR A 446 2.00 -0.79 20.75
C TYR A 446 0.89 -1.62 21.40
N CYS A 447 -0.30 -1.05 21.56
CA CYS A 447 -1.44 -1.77 22.15
C CYS A 447 -1.86 -2.97 21.30
N LYS A 448 -1.87 -2.87 19.96
CA LYS A 448 -2.18 -4.01 19.10
C LYS A 448 -1.15 -5.13 19.18
N PHE A 449 0.13 -4.81 19.34
CA PHE A 449 1.16 -5.83 19.62
C PHE A 449 0.93 -6.47 21.00
N TRP A 450 0.69 -5.65 22.02
CA TRP A 450 0.45 -6.08 23.40
C TRP A 450 -0.83 -6.93 23.56
N GLU A 451 -1.86 -6.70 22.74
CA GLU A 451 -3.07 -7.53 22.66
C GLU A 451 -2.78 -8.95 22.14
N LEU A 452 -1.75 -9.14 21.29
CA LEU A 452 -1.37 -10.44 20.71
C LEU A 452 -0.31 -11.20 21.53
N ASP A 453 0.72 -10.51 22.03
CA ASP A 453 1.80 -11.09 22.84
C ASP A 453 1.29 -11.44 24.25
N THR A 454 0.54 -12.55 24.36
CA THR A 454 -0.12 -12.92 25.62
C THR A 454 0.81 -13.51 26.67
N ASP A 455 1.89 -14.20 26.25
CA ASP A 455 2.91 -14.80 27.14
C ASP A 455 4.07 -13.86 27.49
N ARG A 456 4.12 -12.67 26.86
CA ARG A 456 5.06 -11.57 27.15
C ARG A 456 6.50 -11.91 26.81
N ASP A 457 6.70 -12.67 25.73
CA ASP A 457 8.03 -13.00 25.22
C ASP A 457 8.57 -11.98 24.19
N LEU A 458 7.81 -10.90 23.94
CA LEU A 458 8.11 -9.83 22.98
C LEU A 458 8.16 -10.30 21.52
N LEU A 459 7.49 -11.41 21.22
CA LEU A 459 7.38 -11.96 19.88
C LEU A 459 5.96 -12.43 19.58
N VAL A 460 5.51 -12.23 18.36
CA VAL A 460 4.20 -12.68 17.88
C VAL A 460 4.40 -13.85 16.90
N GLY A 461 3.81 -15.01 17.21
CA GLY A 461 3.87 -16.21 16.37
C GLY A 461 2.66 -16.36 15.43
N PHE A 462 2.60 -17.51 14.75
CA PHE A 462 1.48 -17.85 13.86
C PHE A 462 0.11 -17.81 14.56
N GLU A 463 -0.01 -18.49 15.70
CA GLU A 463 -1.27 -18.59 16.45
C GLU A 463 -1.70 -17.22 16.99
N ASP A 464 -0.75 -16.43 17.48
CA ASP A 464 -0.99 -15.08 17.97
C ASP A 464 -1.50 -14.18 16.84
N LEU A 465 -0.79 -14.16 15.71
CA LEU A 465 -1.14 -13.31 14.56
C LEU A 465 -2.46 -13.75 13.88
N CYS A 466 -2.86 -15.01 13.96
CA CYS A 466 -4.19 -15.48 13.54
C CYS A 466 -5.34 -14.81 14.32
N ASN A 467 -5.10 -14.27 15.52
CA ASN A 467 -6.11 -13.51 16.27
C ASN A 467 -6.17 -12.02 15.89
N TYR A 468 -5.21 -11.52 15.09
CA TYR A 468 -5.22 -10.12 14.66
C TYR A 468 -6.48 -9.79 13.87
N GLY A 469 -7.08 -8.63 14.16
CA GLY A 469 -8.30 -8.18 13.48
C GLY A 469 -9.44 -9.21 13.53
N GLN A 470 -9.57 -9.94 14.63
CA GLN A 470 -10.57 -11.01 14.84
C GLN A 470 -10.47 -12.16 13.81
N GLY A 471 -9.27 -12.46 13.30
CA GLY A 471 -9.07 -13.52 12.29
C GLY A 471 -9.58 -13.15 10.90
N SER A 472 -9.71 -11.85 10.61
CA SER A 472 -10.20 -11.35 9.31
C SER A 472 -9.27 -11.64 8.13
N VAL A 473 -7.97 -11.88 8.37
CA VAL A 473 -7.00 -12.28 7.33
C VAL A 473 -6.96 -13.81 7.20
N VAL A 474 -6.91 -14.33 5.96
CA VAL A 474 -6.78 -15.77 5.68
C VAL A 474 -5.50 -16.37 6.28
N THR A 475 -5.60 -17.59 6.82
CA THR A 475 -4.53 -18.17 7.65
C THR A 475 -3.33 -18.63 6.83
N GLY A 476 -3.53 -19.03 5.56
CA GLY A 476 -2.44 -19.29 4.62
C GLY A 476 -1.55 -18.06 4.39
N ALA A 477 -2.13 -16.86 4.37
CA ALA A 477 -1.36 -15.61 4.23
C ALA A 477 -0.66 -15.22 5.53
N ILE A 478 -1.33 -15.36 6.68
CA ILE A 478 -0.71 -15.18 8.02
C ILE A 478 0.49 -16.11 8.20
N LYS A 479 0.40 -17.36 7.73
CA LYS A 479 1.52 -18.30 7.73
C LYS A 479 2.71 -17.77 6.91
N ARG A 480 2.48 -17.31 5.67
CA ARG A 480 3.56 -16.74 4.83
C ARG A 480 4.13 -15.45 5.41
N VAL A 481 3.33 -14.67 6.14
CA VAL A 481 3.81 -13.49 6.88
C VAL A 481 4.82 -13.89 7.97
N VAL A 482 4.50 -14.85 8.84
CA VAL A 482 5.43 -15.29 9.91
C VAL A 482 6.59 -16.16 9.40
N GLU A 483 6.48 -16.71 8.20
CA GLU A 483 7.60 -17.34 7.48
C GLU A 483 8.55 -16.30 6.82
N GLY A 484 8.18 -15.02 6.80
CA GLY A 484 9.04 -13.92 6.35
C GLY A 484 8.95 -13.59 4.86
N TYR A 485 7.91 -14.02 4.16
CA TYR A 485 7.74 -13.72 2.73
C TYR A 485 7.38 -12.25 2.47
N GLY A 486 6.54 -11.62 3.32
CA GLY A 486 6.22 -10.19 3.19
C GLY A 486 7.45 -9.28 3.36
N ARG A 487 8.36 -9.63 4.27
CA ARG A 487 9.76 -9.20 4.34
C ARG A 487 10.57 -10.12 5.29
N PRO A 488 11.91 -10.20 5.13
CA PRO A 488 12.76 -10.90 6.08
C PRO A 488 12.59 -10.35 7.50
N LEU A 489 12.28 -11.24 8.45
CA LEU A 489 12.04 -10.89 9.86
C LEU A 489 13.33 -10.54 10.60
N SER A 490 13.27 -9.57 11.51
CA SER A 490 14.40 -9.13 12.34
C SER A 490 14.52 -9.86 13.67
N SER A 491 13.48 -10.56 14.12
CA SER A 491 13.43 -11.27 15.40
C SER A 491 14.57 -12.27 15.65
N GLY A 492 15.14 -12.84 14.58
CA GLY A 492 16.09 -13.95 14.63
C GLY A 492 15.48 -15.30 15.06
N VAL A 493 14.17 -15.37 15.32
CA VAL A 493 13.45 -16.57 15.75
C VAL A 493 12.52 -17.04 14.61
N PRO A 494 12.76 -18.23 14.02
CA PRO A 494 11.94 -18.72 12.91
C PRO A 494 10.45 -18.85 13.27
N GLY A 495 9.57 -18.32 12.42
CA GLY A 495 8.11 -18.38 12.64
C GLY A 495 7.56 -17.41 13.69
N LYS A 496 8.39 -16.51 14.22
CA LYS A 496 8.02 -15.46 15.17
C LYS A 496 8.52 -14.10 14.69
N MET A 497 7.68 -13.08 14.81
CA MET A 497 7.98 -11.69 14.44
C MET A 497 8.22 -10.84 15.69
N ASP A 498 9.19 -9.90 15.63
CA ASP A 498 9.39 -8.91 16.68
C ASP A 498 8.42 -7.72 16.55
N PHE A 499 8.53 -6.73 17.44
CA PHE A 499 7.69 -5.53 17.38
C PHE A 499 7.87 -4.71 16.09
N ALA A 500 9.09 -4.61 15.54
CA ALA A 500 9.32 -3.90 14.28
C ALA A 500 8.71 -4.66 13.09
N ASP A 501 8.87 -5.97 13.06
CA ASP A 501 8.23 -6.87 12.10
C ASP A 501 6.70 -6.75 12.16
N PHE A 502 6.11 -6.71 13.35
CA PHE A 502 4.68 -6.49 13.54
C PHE A 502 4.22 -5.11 13.06
N VAL A 503 4.98 -4.04 13.30
CA VAL A 503 4.64 -2.69 12.79
C VAL A 503 4.57 -2.70 11.26
N TYR A 504 5.49 -3.38 10.57
CA TYR A 504 5.40 -3.55 9.11
C TYR A 504 4.13 -4.29 8.68
N PHE A 505 3.78 -5.39 9.36
CA PHE A 505 2.55 -6.13 9.10
C PHE A 505 1.30 -5.25 9.31
N CYS A 506 1.19 -4.60 10.46
CA CYS A 506 0.03 -3.79 10.85
C CYS A 506 -0.19 -2.61 9.89
N LEU A 507 0.86 -1.86 9.56
CA LEU A 507 0.80 -0.78 8.56
C LEU A 507 0.41 -1.33 7.17
N SER A 508 0.88 -2.52 6.81
CA SER A 508 0.55 -3.14 5.52
C SER A 508 -0.88 -3.66 5.48
N GLU A 509 -1.42 -4.21 6.57
CA GLU A 509 -2.78 -4.78 6.65
C GLU A 509 -3.85 -3.68 6.68
N GLU A 510 -3.58 -2.57 7.38
CA GLU A 510 -4.52 -1.46 7.59
C GLU A 510 -4.48 -0.39 6.49
N ASP A 511 -3.40 -0.26 5.71
CA ASP A 511 -3.39 0.55 4.48
C ASP A 511 -2.74 -0.18 3.31
N LYS A 512 -3.52 -1.06 2.69
CA LYS A 512 -3.15 -1.80 1.47
C LYS A 512 -3.09 -0.92 0.21
N ASN A 513 -3.38 0.37 0.30
CA ASN A 513 -3.19 1.34 -0.79
C ASN A 513 -1.80 1.99 -0.76
N SER A 514 -1.08 1.89 0.36
CA SER A 514 0.29 2.39 0.48
C SER A 514 1.30 1.57 -0.36
N GLU A 515 2.29 2.24 -0.95
CA GLU A 515 3.29 1.58 -1.83
C GLU A 515 4.08 0.44 -1.15
N PRO A 516 4.48 0.55 0.13
CA PRO A 516 5.15 -0.55 0.83
C PRO A 516 4.20 -1.73 1.09
N ALA A 517 2.92 -1.49 1.37
CA ALA A 517 1.92 -2.55 1.55
C ALA A 517 1.65 -3.31 0.25
N VAL A 518 1.61 -2.61 -0.89
CA VAL A 518 1.47 -3.26 -2.21
C VAL A 518 2.66 -4.19 -2.48
N LEU A 519 3.89 -3.80 -2.12
CA LEU A 519 5.05 -4.67 -2.20
C LEU A 519 4.98 -5.85 -1.21
N TYR A 520 4.56 -5.59 0.03
CA TYR A 520 4.46 -6.59 1.10
C TYR A 520 3.48 -7.70 0.73
N TRP A 521 2.23 -7.35 0.39
CA TRP A 521 1.20 -8.33 0.04
C TRP A 521 1.45 -9.01 -1.30
N PHE A 522 2.11 -8.34 -2.25
CA PHE A 522 2.57 -9.00 -3.47
C PHE A 522 3.49 -10.17 -3.15
N LYS A 523 4.52 -9.97 -2.31
CA LYS A 523 5.45 -11.06 -1.92
C LYS A 523 4.80 -12.15 -1.06
N VAL A 524 3.77 -11.82 -0.29
CA VAL A 524 2.99 -12.83 0.45
C VAL A 524 2.20 -13.71 -0.51
N LEU A 525 1.60 -13.14 -1.56
CA LEU A 525 0.80 -13.87 -2.56
C LEU A 525 1.65 -14.59 -3.63
N ASP A 526 2.82 -14.07 -3.95
CA ASP A 526 3.80 -14.66 -4.88
C ASP A 526 4.45 -15.86 -4.18
N THR A 527 3.98 -17.07 -4.49
CA THR A 527 4.32 -18.31 -3.78
C THR A 527 5.56 -19.00 -4.30
N ASP A 528 5.84 -18.86 -5.60
CA ASP A 528 7.01 -19.44 -6.28
C ASP A 528 8.15 -18.44 -6.55
N GLU A 529 7.94 -17.16 -6.21
CA GLU A 529 8.89 -16.04 -6.29
C GLU A 529 9.30 -15.67 -7.73
N ASP A 530 8.45 -15.96 -8.73
CA ASP A 530 8.72 -15.62 -10.14
C ASP A 530 8.47 -14.13 -10.50
N GLY A 531 7.78 -13.39 -9.62
CA GLY A 531 7.45 -11.98 -9.80
C GLY A 531 6.14 -11.71 -10.56
N VAL A 532 5.26 -12.71 -10.68
CA VAL A 532 3.99 -12.66 -11.40
C VAL A 532 2.89 -13.44 -10.66
N LEU A 533 1.91 -12.75 -10.06
CA LEU A 533 0.78 -13.44 -9.42
C LEU A 533 -0.06 -14.19 -10.46
N SER A 534 -0.03 -15.52 -10.35
CA SER A 534 -0.77 -16.41 -11.21
C SER A 534 -2.21 -16.60 -10.74
N GLY A 535 -3.07 -17.08 -11.65
CA GLY A 535 -4.47 -17.40 -11.33
C GLY A 535 -4.60 -18.53 -10.32
N TYR A 536 -3.62 -19.43 -10.25
CA TYR A 536 -3.60 -20.54 -9.29
C TYR A 536 -3.28 -20.06 -7.86
N GLU A 537 -2.31 -19.16 -7.71
CA GLU A 537 -1.91 -18.62 -6.41
C GLU A 537 -3.00 -17.75 -5.80
N MET A 538 -3.58 -16.84 -6.60
CA MET A 538 -4.74 -16.05 -6.18
C MET A 538 -5.92 -16.94 -5.77
N MET A 539 -6.11 -18.09 -6.42
CA MET A 539 -7.17 -19.06 -6.10
C MET A 539 -6.94 -19.73 -4.74
N GLN A 540 -5.70 -20.15 -4.43
CA GLN A 540 -5.39 -20.81 -3.15
C GLN A 540 -5.85 -19.99 -1.93
N PHE A 541 -5.50 -18.69 -1.91
CA PHE A 541 -5.90 -17.81 -0.81
C PHE A 541 -7.38 -17.41 -0.89
N PHE A 542 -7.93 -17.24 -2.11
CA PHE A 542 -9.36 -16.94 -2.28
C PHE A 542 -10.25 -18.09 -1.78
N GLU A 543 -9.89 -19.36 -1.94
CA GLU A 543 -10.66 -20.49 -1.39
C GLU A 543 -10.80 -20.42 0.14
N GLU A 544 -9.76 -19.95 0.86
CA GLU A 544 -9.83 -19.67 2.31
C GLU A 544 -10.69 -18.44 2.65
N ASN A 545 -10.73 -17.44 1.76
CA ASN A 545 -11.53 -16.21 1.96
C ASN A 545 -13.00 -16.39 1.56
N GLN A 546 -13.29 -17.27 0.61
CA GLN A 546 -14.64 -17.59 0.13
C GLN A 546 -15.51 -18.13 1.27
N GLN A 547 -14.94 -18.92 2.18
CA GLN A 547 -15.64 -19.38 3.38
C GLN A 547 -16.11 -18.22 4.26
N ARG A 548 -15.28 -17.18 4.44
CA ARG A 548 -15.66 -15.95 5.17
C ARG A 548 -16.76 -15.16 4.44
N PHE A 549 -16.72 -15.08 3.11
CA PHE A 549 -17.81 -14.46 2.34
C PHE A 549 -19.16 -15.15 2.57
N LEU A 550 -19.18 -16.48 2.72
CA LEU A 550 -20.40 -17.23 3.04
C LEU A 550 -20.90 -16.98 4.47
N GLU A 551 -20.03 -16.63 5.42
CA GLU A 551 -20.42 -16.27 6.80
C GLU A 551 -21.16 -14.92 6.86
N PHE A 552 -20.90 -14.01 5.93
CA PHE A 552 -21.58 -12.71 5.81
C PHE A 552 -22.81 -12.72 4.89
N SER A 553 -23.08 -13.83 4.18
CA SER A 553 -24.23 -13.95 3.27
C SER A 553 -25.39 -14.67 3.92
N ASP A 554 -26.53 -13.99 4.09
CA ASP A 554 -27.80 -14.62 4.51
C ASP A 554 -28.33 -15.66 3.50
N SER A 555 -27.79 -15.70 2.28
CA SER A 555 -28.17 -16.65 1.24
C SER A 555 -27.06 -17.66 0.94
N PRO A 556 -27.28 -18.97 1.21
CA PRO A 556 -26.34 -20.04 0.85
C PRO A 556 -26.45 -20.46 -0.63
N GLU A 557 -27.18 -19.73 -1.47
CA GLU A 557 -27.33 -19.99 -2.91
C GLU A 557 -26.43 -19.08 -3.77
N GLY A 558 -25.68 -18.16 -3.15
CA GLY A 558 -24.82 -17.17 -3.79
C GLY A 558 -23.33 -17.54 -3.77
N ASP A 559 -22.95 -18.70 -4.33
CA ASP A 559 -21.54 -19.07 -4.48
C ASP A 559 -20.79 -18.01 -5.30
N ILE A 560 -19.86 -17.29 -4.66
CA ILE A 560 -18.98 -16.34 -5.34
C ILE A 560 -17.93 -17.14 -6.13
N ALA A 561 -18.24 -17.44 -7.39
CA ALA A 561 -17.35 -18.18 -8.29
C ALA A 561 -16.02 -17.45 -8.49
N TYR A 562 -14.90 -18.15 -8.26
CA TYR A 562 -13.56 -17.57 -8.37
C TYR A 562 -13.30 -16.97 -9.76
N GLU A 563 -13.89 -17.54 -10.81
CA GLU A 563 -13.67 -17.09 -12.18
C GLU A 563 -14.30 -15.74 -12.46
N ASP A 564 -15.47 -15.45 -11.88
CA ASP A 564 -16.09 -14.12 -11.93
C ASP A 564 -15.30 -13.13 -11.05
N THR A 565 -14.90 -13.52 -9.84
CA THR A 565 -14.00 -12.74 -8.96
C THR A 565 -12.71 -12.36 -9.66
N MET A 566 -12.03 -13.31 -10.31
CA MET A 566 -10.78 -13.08 -11.02
C MET A 566 -11.00 -12.14 -12.22
N CYS A 567 -12.13 -12.24 -12.92
CA CYS A 567 -12.46 -11.29 -13.98
C CYS A 567 -12.66 -9.86 -13.44
N GLN A 568 -13.30 -9.70 -12.28
CA GLN A 568 -13.43 -8.40 -11.61
C GLN A 568 -12.07 -7.85 -11.15
N MET A 569 -11.21 -8.70 -10.56
CA MET A 569 -9.85 -8.33 -10.16
C MET A 569 -9.00 -7.85 -11.36
N LEU A 570 -9.04 -8.57 -12.48
CA LEU A 570 -8.31 -8.19 -13.70
C LEU A 570 -8.87 -6.92 -14.37
N ASP A 571 -10.19 -6.74 -14.36
CA ASP A 571 -10.82 -5.51 -14.84
C ASP A 571 -10.42 -4.29 -13.98
N MET A 572 -10.38 -4.45 -12.65
CA MET A 572 -9.94 -3.42 -11.68
C MET A 572 -8.47 -3.03 -11.84
N VAL A 573 -7.58 -4.00 -12.05
CA VAL A 573 -6.15 -3.76 -12.36
C VAL A 573 -5.97 -3.08 -13.74
N GLY A 574 -7.00 -3.08 -14.59
CA GLY A 574 -6.93 -2.48 -15.93
C GLY A 574 -6.11 -3.33 -16.90
N PHE A 575 -6.24 -4.67 -16.79
CA PHE A 575 -5.46 -5.67 -17.54
C PHE A 575 -5.50 -5.50 -19.07
N ASP A 576 -6.48 -4.77 -19.61
CA ASP A 576 -6.59 -4.37 -21.02
C ASP A 576 -5.35 -3.60 -21.55
N ARG A 577 -4.49 -3.08 -20.65
CA ARG A 577 -3.17 -2.49 -20.98
C ARG A 577 -2.12 -3.52 -21.39
N VAL A 578 -2.35 -4.82 -21.14
CA VAL A 578 -1.36 -5.90 -21.25
C VAL A 578 -1.70 -6.83 -22.43
N LYS A 579 -1.88 -6.28 -23.63
CA LYS A 579 -2.13 -7.07 -24.87
C LYS A 579 -0.91 -7.85 -25.40
N VAL A 580 0.16 -7.96 -24.61
CA VAL A 580 1.48 -8.47 -25.05
C VAL A 580 2.10 -9.48 -24.07
N ARG A 581 1.85 -9.39 -22.75
CA ARG A 581 2.36 -10.41 -21.81
C ARG A 581 1.44 -11.62 -21.82
N LYS A 582 2.04 -12.80 -21.79
CA LYS A 582 1.32 -14.04 -21.50
C LYS A 582 1.20 -14.14 -19.98
N CYS A 583 -0.05 -14.16 -19.50
CA CYS A 583 -0.53 -14.43 -18.14
C CYS A 583 0.01 -13.61 -16.94
N GLY A 584 -0.86 -13.46 -15.93
CA GLY A 584 -0.53 -13.03 -14.58
C GLY A 584 -0.48 -11.52 -14.28
N VAL A 585 -0.60 -11.19 -13.00
CA VAL A 585 -0.61 -9.81 -12.48
C VAL A 585 0.76 -9.49 -11.88
N THR A 586 1.47 -8.50 -12.43
CA THR A 586 2.79 -8.11 -11.89
C THR A 586 2.66 -7.01 -10.85
N LEU A 587 3.67 -6.87 -9.98
CA LEU A 587 3.77 -5.77 -9.02
C LEU A 587 3.67 -4.38 -9.69
N GLY A 588 4.11 -4.25 -10.95
CA GLY A 588 3.96 -3.00 -11.73
C GLY A 588 2.51 -2.69 -12.12
N ASP A 589 1.70 -3.72 -12.30
CA ASP A 589 0.27 -3.59 -12.63
C ASP A 589 -0.51 -3.18 -11.36
N LEU A 590 -0.21 -3.78 -10.20
CA LEU A 590 -0.80 -3.38 -8.91
C LEU A 590 -0.39 -1.98 -8.47
N ARG A 591 0.87 -1.58 -8.64
CA ARG A 591 1.31 -0.18 -8.45
C ARG A 591 0.64 0.82 -9.41
N SER A 592 0.03 0.33 -10.50
CA SER A 592 -0.73 1.14 -11.46
C SER A 592 -2.25 1.08 -11.22
N CYS A 593 -2.71 0.18 -10.33
CA CYS A 593 -4.11 0.05 -9.94
C CYS A 593 -4.50 1.26 -9.05
N PRO A 594 -5.66 1.90 -9.29
CA PRO A 594 -6.15 2.98 -8.41
C PRO A 594 -6.59 2.51 -7.02
N THR A 595 -6.92 1.23 -6.86
CA THR A 595 -7.49 0.64 -5.63
C THR A 595 -6.91 -0.76 -5.36
N PRO A 596 -5.59 -0.90 -5.15
CA PRO A 596 -4.96 -2.20 -4.91
C PRO A 596 -5.43 -2.84 -3.60
N ALA A 597 -5.88 -2.06 -2.60
CA ALA A 597 -6.46 -2.61 -1.37
C ALA A 597 -7.65 -3.54 -1.65
N ASN A 598 -8.51 -3.21 -2.62
CA ASN A 598 -9.65 -4.04 -2.98
C ASN A 598 -9.20 -5.36 -3.60
N PHE A 599 -8.21 -5.32 -4.50
CA PHE A 599 -7.62 -6.53 -5.10
C PHE A 599 -7.10 -7.48 -4.01
N PHE A 600 -6.35 -6.96 -3.04
CA PHE A 600 -5.85 -7.78 -1.94
C PHE A 600 -6.97 -8.25 -1.00
N ASN A 601 -7.92 -7.39 -0.62
CA ASN A 601 -9.00 -7.76 0.31
C ASN A 601 -9.98 -8.79 -0.29
N MET A 602 -10.23 -8.78 -1.62
CA MET A 602 -10.97 -9.86 -2.30
C MET A 602 -10.33 -11.23 -2.08
N ILE A 603 -8.99 -11.29 -2.06
CA ILE A 603 -8.21 -12.53 -1.90
C ILE A 603 -7.98 -12.87 -0.42
N LEU A 604 -7.82 -11.88 0.45
CA LEU A 604 -7.22 -12.05 1.78
C LEU A 604 -8.10 -11.65 2.98
N ASN A 605 -9.08 -10.75 2.81
CA ASN A 605 -9.85 -10.19 3.92
C ASN A 605 -11.26 -9.76 3.47
N ALA A 606 -12.19 -10.72 3.48
CA ALA A 606 -13.59 -10.52 3.11
C ALA A 606 -14.26 -9.38 3.90
N SER A 607 -13.99 -9.26 5.21
CA SER A 607 -14.57 -8.24 6.09
C SER A 607 -14.25 -6.82 5.61
N LYS A 608 -12.98 -6.54 5.29
CA LYS A 608 -12.56 -5.23 4.72
C LYS A 608 -13.09 -5.01 3.31
N PHE A 609 -13.26 -6.06 2.50
CA PHE A 609 -13.86 -5.93 1.17
C PHE A 609 -15.36 -5.57 1.24
N LEU A 610 -16.14 -6.23 2.10
CA LEU A 610 -17.57 -5.94 2.26
C LEU A 610 -17.81 -4.53 2.84
N LEU A 611 -16.96 -4.09 3.78
CA LEU A 611 -16.97 -2.69 4.26
C LEU A 611 -16.72 -1.68 3.13
N PHE A 612 -15.91 -2.04 2.11
CA PHE A 612 -15.74 -1.22 0.92
C PHE A 612 -16.97 -1.25 0.00
N GLU A 613 -17.60 -2.41 -0.22
CA GLU A 613 -18.79 -2.49 -1.09
C GLU A 613 -20.01 -1.77 -0.51
N HIS A 614 -20.21 -1.83 0.81
CA HIS A 614 -21.35 -1.22 1.49
C HIS A 614 -21.16 0.27 1.86
N ARG A 615 -20.05 0.89 1.50
CA ARG A 615 -19.76 2.29 1.88
C ARG A 615 -20.69 3.29 1.19
N ASP A 616 -21.19 4.27 1.94
CA ASP A 616 -21.98 5.37 1.40
C ASP A 616 -21.12 6.34 0.56
N PRO A 617 -21.40 6.54 -0.74
CA PRO A 617 -20.70 7.51 -1.58
C PRO A 617 -20.81 8.96 -1.09
N PHE A 618 -21.86 9.32 -0.34
CA PHE A 618 -22.02 10.68 0.19
C PHE A 618 -21.12 10.93 1.41
N GLY A 619 -20.88 9.90 2.22
CA GLY A 619 -19.92 9.93 3.34
C GLY A 619 -18.49 10.27 2.92
N GLU A 620 -18.04 9.85 1.72
CA GLU A 620 -16.68 10.12 1.23
C GLU A 620 -16.32 11.61 1.22
N HIS A 621 -17.26 12.50 0.88
CA HIS A 621 -16.96 13.93 0.82
C HIS A 621 -16.62 14.50 2.21
N GLN A 622 -17.28 14.01 3.26
CA GLN A 622 -16.98 14.41 4.63
C GLN A 622 -15.67 13.79 5.14
N ILE A 623 -15.32 12.58 4.69
CA ILE A 623 -14.04 11.94 5.01
C ILE A 623 -12.86 12.75 4.43
N ARG A 624 -12.95 13.21 3.17
CA ARG A 624 -11.90 14.01 2.51
C ARG A 624 -11.62 15.37 3.17
N MET A 625 -12.51 15.84 4.04
CA MET A 625 -12.35 17.10 4.80
C MET A 625 -11.71 16.90 6.18
N ARG A 626 -11.41 15.65 6.57
CA ARG A 626 -10.75 15.32 7.85
C ARG A 626 -9.22 15.46 7.75
N VAL A 627 -8.53 15.36 8.89
CA VAL A 627 -7.06 15.43 8.94
C VAL A 627 -6.45 14.09 8.51
N GLU A 628 -7.16 13.00 8.80
CA GLU A 628 -6.84 11.61 8.51
C GLU A 628 -7.02 11.29 7.02
N LYS A 629 -5.92 11.31 6.26
CA LYS A 629 -5.93 11.17 4.79
C LYS A 629 -5.85 9.72 4.36
N THR A 630 -5.00 8.94 5.01
CA THR A 630 -4.74 7.53 4.68
C THR A 630 -5.75 6.59 5.33
N GLU A 631 -5.79 5.31 4.93
CA GLU A 631 -6.61 4.32 5.65
C GLU A 631 -6.03 4.05 7.04
N TRP A 632 -4.70 4.00 7.14
CA TRP A 632 -3.97 3.93 8.41
C TRP A 632 -4.36 5.05 9.38
N ASP A 633 -4.37 6.31 8.94
CA ASP A 633 -4.70 7.45 9.83
C ASP A 633 -6.11 7.28 10.42
N ARG A 634 -7.08 6.81 9.61
CA ARG A 634 -8.47 6.61 10.04
C ARG A 634 -8.61 5.42 10.98
N PHE A 635 -7.90 4.32 10.71
CA PHE A 635 -7.84 3.15 11.59
C PHE A 635 -7.23 3.52 12.95
N ALA A 636 -6.04 4.13 12.94
CA ALA A 636 -5.34 4.53 14.16
C ALA A 636 -6.13 5.55 14.98
N ARG A 637 -6.80 6.52 14.32
CA ARG A 637 -7.72 7.45 15.00
C ARG A 637 -8.86 6.71 15.72
N ALA A 638 -9.53 5.78 15.03
CA ALA A 638 -10.67 5.05 15.57
C ALA A 638 -10.26 4.12 16.73
N GLU A 639 -9.16 3.38 16.59
CA GLU A 639 -8.65 2.50 17.65
C GLU A 639 -8.13 3.30 18.85
N TYR A 640 -7.46 4.43 18.64
CA TYR A 640 -7.04 5.29 19.74
C TYR A 640 -8.24 5.86 20.50
N ASP A 641 -9.27 6.36 19.80
CA ASP A 641 -10.48 6.87 20.43
C ASP A 641 -11.26 5.76 21.17
N ARG A 642 -11.26 4.52 20.67
CA ARG A 642 -11.81 3.34 21.37
C ARG A 642 -11.05 3.04 22.66
N MET A 643 -9.73 2.87 22.58
CA MET A 643 -8.86 2.58 23.73
C MET A 643 -8.93 3.69 24.79
N ALA A 644 -8.98 4.96 24.36
CA ALA A 644 -9.11 6.12 25.25
C ALA A 644 -10.48 6.19 25.94
N ALA A 645 -11.54 5.65 25.33
CA ALA A 645 -12.86 5.53 25.95
C ALA A 645 -12.95 4.34 26.92
N GLU A 646 -12.24 3.24 26.65
CA GLU A 646 -12.14 2.07 27.55
C GLU A 646 -11.28 2.31 28.79
N ALA A 647 -10.40 3.32 28.76
CA ALA A 647 -9.53 3.72 29.86
C ALA A 647 -10.13 4.79 30.81
N GLN A 648 -11.37 5.23 30.59
CA GLN A 648 -12.09 6.26 31.36
C GLN A 648 -13.17 5.66 32.28
#